data_AF-T1FQF5-F1
#
_entry.id   AF-T1FQF5-F1
#
_cell.length_a   1.000
_cell.length_b   1.000
_cell.length_c   1.000
_cell.angle_alpha   90.00
_cell.angle_beta   90.00
_cell.angle_gamma   90.00
#
_symmetry.space_group_name_H-M   'P 1'
#
loop_
_entity.id
_entity.type
_entity.pdbx_description
1 polymer ?
#
loop_
_entity_poly.entity_id
_entity_poly.type
_entity_poly.pdbx_seq_one_letter_code
_entity_poly.pdbx_strand_id
1 'polypeptide(L)'
;MDINTDDSISYHIRSGEGKDSKPNICFNGEYLINAEQDNAKRGINMVVINEKIQMSNNLFTFNFFIDSDKTLEVEDIRYFDTYESDVFLKHYLKMGIQNTQLVLVATFDDAGLNLSNESRILLASYGSALIQNLKFRDNFVALGQRGLAKGSSIEKLTAREKDAEFAKVAEVKGCVRLPVGKLNQLPNEQQTEQASPQKVSEGEGLINCGVPKPCEPGSISLHMYTGKENVDVCKLCINGRYVFAKNLNHAGRGLNIAVVSPKTQDVIKIGNFDTFSADSTNAELFLEMLEERDIIVVVSNDEASSNLNVNIQRQFEELGSRMISKLSFRDVWVFVGQKGIVGKSPFEQLNRAEGSWPKPIDLRMCIPMKIQGNLTLQPKDVIELKKKFCSKYSTIVDDDFCSHENLKRLIEPAHLLQSEMVNNDVFKLPIIIIPGNNYKSFQLQIEALLANPGIDPKKITVIYSRSNGLYADLSEVYGARSHSMVPLDDSYKNFLIQAISRAWKIHPYEKNMIFLEDEVIPSLDFLSFIGRCMTTNFLVDSTLFGISAWTPYREGHGITSLWYRSNHLPGLGFLMKKSFYMDHLNDHLSTCCLNRTWFGWKAVDIQDNEMIYPDAPRVFRLPYIEKPKSTGEKTETNDLSIALFAAEPNTNDDSNAELDQPGMMIIHRYETYLRELIKKSKPLDQKFVDTCVLNNTVDPKLLPERKIEYDNLNAYYIIYYDQKTADDFSGAFKIASCFKFKPLPGVPNPNFRRGLLRLSYKEDHIMIVGSKTEYYEYKSDQSEINTIP
;
A
#
# COMPACT_ATOMS: atom_id res chain seq x y z
N MET A 1 -10.52 -61.77 1.31
CA MET A 1 -11.24 -60.67 1.99
C MET A 1 -10.16 -59.70 2.40
N ASP A 2 -9.79 -58.81 1.49
CA ASP A 2 -8.81 -57.75 1.77
C ASP A 2 -9.53 -56.44 1.54
N ILE A 3 -9.88 -55.78 2.65
CA ILE A 3 -10.38 -54.42 2.67
C ILE A 3 -9.12 -53.55 2.74
N ASN A 4 -8.75 -52.93 1.62
CA ASN A 4 -7.78 -51.84 1.63
C ASN A 4 -8.44 -50.64 2.33
N THR A 5 -8.05 -50.38 3.57
CA THR A 5 -8.31 -49.15 4.32
C THR A 5 -7.17 -48.17 4.04
N ASP A 6 -7.45 -47.06 3.35
CA ASP A 6 -7.16 -45.69 3.82
C ASP A 6 -7.30 -44.68 2.66
N ASP A 7 -8.36 -43.86 2.74
CA ASP A 7 -8.53 -42.62 1.95
C ASP A 7 -9.72 -41.80 2.52
N SER A 8 -10.04 -41.97 3.81
CA SER A 8 -11.15 -41.28 4.47
C SER A 8 -10.65 -40.32 5.55
N ILE A 9 -11.08 -39.06 5.47
CA ILE A 9 -10.61 -37.97 6.31
C ILE A 9 -11.64 -37.68 7.39
N SER A 10 -11.21 -37.65 8.65
CA SER A 10 -12.10 -37.34 9.78
C SER A 10 -12.30 -35.84 9.94
N TYR A 11 -13.50 -35.42 10.36
CA TYR A 11 -13.80 -34.02 10.67
C TYR A 11 -14.81 -33.91 11.82
N HIS A 12 -14.74 -32.80 12.54
CA HIS A 12 -15.72 -32.39 13.55
C HIS A 12 -15.84 -30.87 13.53
N ILE A 13 -17.05 -30.37 13.24
CA ILE A 13 -17.34 -28.94 13.17
C ILE A 13 -18.50 -28.64 14.12
N ARG A 14 -18.27 -27.74 15.06
CA ARG A 14 -19.22 -27.31 16.08
C ARG A 14 -19.28 -25.78 16.09
N SER A 15 -20.48 -25.22 15.96
CA SER A 15 -20.69 -23.77 16.11
C SER A 15 -20.43 -23.32 17.55
N GLY A 16 -20.35 -22.01 17.76
CA GLY A 16 -20.39 -21.45 19.10
C GLY A 16 -21.75 -21.61 19.78
N GLU A 17 -21.79 -21.28 21.07
CA GLU A 17 -22.99 -21.26 21.92
C GLU A 17 -23.03 -19.95 22.71
N GLY A 18 -23.95 -19.05 22.32
CA GLY A 18 -24.00 -17.70 22.89
C GLY A 18 -22.76 -16.87 22.56
N LYS A 19 -22.38 -15.98 23.48
CA LYS A 19 -21.24 -15.05 23.34
C LYS A 19 -19.93 -15.59 23.89
N ASP A 20 -19.99 -16.60 24.76
CA ASP A 20 -18.84 -17.03 25.55
C ASP A 20 -18.24 -18.35 25.05
N SER A 21 -19.05 -19.21 24.41
CA SER A 21 -18.60 -20.51 23.94
C SER A 21 -18.23 -20.45 22.45
N LYS A 22 -16.92 -20.47 22.17
CA LYS A 22 -16.37 -20.40 20.81
C LYS A 22 -16.63 -21.68 19.99
N PRO A 23 -16.64 -21.59 18.65
CA PRO A 23 -16.76 -22.75 17.77
C PRO A 23 -15.51 -23.62 17.85
N ASN A 24 -15.68 -24.89 17.46
CA ASN A 24 -14.58 -25.85 17.31
C ASN A 24 -14.58 -26.42 15.88
N ILE A 25 -13.41 -26.41 15.23
CA ILE A 25 -13.17 -27.08 13.95
C ILE A 25 -11.97 -28.00 14.13
N CYS A 26 -12.23 -29.30 14.04
CA CYS A 26 -11.21 -30.35 14.04
C CYS A 26 -11.23 -31.07 12.70
N PHE A 27 -10.04 -31.29 12.15
CA PHE A 27 -9.85 -31.97 10.87
C PHE A 27 -8.66 -32.92 10.98
N ASN A 28 -8.87 -34.17 10.59
CA ASN A 28 -7.91 -35.24 10.68
C ASN A 28 -7.25 -35.44 12.07
N GLY A 29 -8.03 -35.24 13.13
CA GLY A 29 -7.56 -35.37 14.52
C GLY A 29 -6.91 -34.11 15.10
N GLU A 30 -6.68 -33.06 14.30
CA GLU A 30 -6.11 -31.79 14.76
C GLU A 30 -7.19 -30.72 14.95
N TYR A 31 -7.18 -30.04 16.10
CA TYR A 31 -8.02 -28.86 16.32
C TYR A 31 -7.38 -27.64 15.67
N LEU A 32 -8.05 -27.14 14.62
CA LEU A 32 -7.65 -25.97 13.84
C LEU A 32 -8.32 -24.70 14.36
N ILE A 33 -9.52 -24.83 14.91
CA ILE A 33 -10.20 -23.77 15.65
C ILE A 33 -10.68 -24.36 16.97
N ASN A 34 -10.34 -23.74 18.10
CA ASN A 34 -10.88 -24.09 19.42
C ASN A 34 -10.74 -22.94 20.42
N ALA A 35 -11.30 -23.11 21.62
CA ALA A 35 -11.21 -22.11 22.69
C ALA A 35 -9.78 -21.89 23.23
N GLU A 36 -8.94 -22.92 23.22
CA GLU A 36 -7.57 -22.86 23.77
C GLU A 36 -6.63 -21.99 22.90
N GLN A 37 -6.85 -21.96 21.58
CA GLN A 37 -6.07 -21.20 20.61
C GLN A 37 -6.52 -19.73 20.45
N ASP A 38 -7.64 -19.33 21.07
CA ASP A 38 -8.29 -18.01 20.94
C ASP A 38 -8.54 -17.52 19.49
N ASN A 39 -8.50 -18.40 18.50
CA ASN A 39 -8.47 -18.07 17.07
C ASN A 39 -9.84 -17.98 16.39
N ALA A 40 -10.94 -18.00 17.16
CA ALA A 40 -12.29 -17.72 16.67
C ALA A 40 -12.84 -16.38 17.19
N LYS A 41 -13.58 -15.66 16.35
CA LYS A 41 -14.30 -14.41 16.69
C LYS A 41 -15.72 -14.41 16.10
N ARG A 42 -16.51 -13.40 16.46
CA ARG A 42 -17.91 -13.23 16.03
C ARG A 42 -18.03 -13.32 14.50
N GLY A 43 -19.13 -13.91 14.03
CA GLY A 43 -19.44 -14.07 12.61
C GLY A 43 -19.12 -15.45 12.06
N ILE A 44 -18.64 -15.52 10.82
CA ILE A 44 -18.28 -16.76 10.11
C ILE A 44 -16.81 -17.07 10.34
N ASN A 45 -16.50 -18.22 10.96
CA ASN A 45 -15.15 -18.74 11.12
C ASN A 45 -14.92 -19.85 10.10
N MET A 46 -13.78 -19.83 9.43
CA MET A 46 -13.53 -20.64 8.24
C MET A 46 -12.12 -21.23 8.24
N VAL A 47 -12.01 -22.49 7.82
CA VAL A 47 -10.76 -23.18 7.54
C VAL A 47 -10.78 -23.63 6.08
N VAL A 48 -9.69 -23.36 5.36
CA VAL A 48 -9.50 -23.77 3.96
C VAL A 48 -8.40 -24.80 3.90
N ILE A 49 -8.67 -25.91 3.21
CA ILE A 49 -7.75 -27.05 3.09
C ILE A 49 -7.54 -27.38 1.62
N ASN A 50 -6.28 -27.53 1.23
CA ASN A 50 -5.87 -27.77 -0.14
C ASN A 50 -5.32 -29.19 -0.32
N GLU A 51 -5.54 -29.77 -1.50
CA GLU A 51 -5.05 -31.07 -1.91
C GLU A 51 -3.81 -30.89 -2.78
N LYS A 52 -2.62 -31.17 -2.24
CA LYS A 52 -1.35 -31.11 -2.98
C LYS A 52 -0.96 -32.49 -3.50
N ILE A 53 -0.48 -32.51 -4.73
CA ILE A 53 0.12 -33.71 -5.35
C ILE A 53 1.63 -33.61 -5.16
N GLN A 54 2.22 -34.50 -4.36
CA GLN A 54 3.68 -34.63 -4.29
C GLN A 54 4.17 -35.59 -5.38
N MET A 55 5.05 -35.12 -6.26
CA MET A 55 5.78 -36.01 -7.18
C MET A 55 7.01 -36.57 -6.46
N SER A 56 7.01 -37.86 -6.16
CA SER A 56 8.21 -38.54 -5.66
C SER A 56 9.14 -38.87 -6.82
N ASN A 57 10.33 -38.26 -6.84
CA ASN A 57 11.40 -38.62 -7.77
C ASN A 57 12.22 -39.77 -7.16
N ASN A 58 11.82 -41.02 -7.40
CA ASN A 58 12.71 -42.16 -7.19
C ASN A 58 13.54 -42.41 -8.45
N LEU A 59 14.78 -41.91 -8.45
CA LEU A 59 15.82 -42.45 -9.32
C LEU A 59 16.05 -43.92 -8.94
N PHE A 60 16.19 -44.80 -9.95
CA PHE A 60 16.41 -46.26 -9.86
C PHE A 60 15.15 -47.14 -9.85
N THR A 61 14.46 -47.24 -10.98
CA THR A 61 14.38 -48.45 -11.82
C THR A 61 13.43 -48.20 -12.99
N PHE A 62 13.76 -48.77 -14.16
CA PHE A 62 12.94 -48.69 -15.38
C PHE A 62 11.62 -49.47 -15.19
N ASN A 63 10.59 -48.81 -14.66
CA ASN A 63 9.16 -49.07 -14.88
C ASN A 63 8.38 -47.86 -14.31
N PHE A 64 7.76 -47.06 -15.18
CA PHE A 64 6.93 -45.91 -14.79
C PHE A 64 5.63 -46.41 -14.14
N PHE A 65 5.62 -46.53 -12.81
CA PHE A 65 4.40 -46.41 -12.01
C PHE A 65 4.49 -45.07 -11.27
N ILE A 66 3.58 -44.14 -11.58
CA ILE A 66 3.41 -42.88 -10.84
C ILE A 66 2.50 -43.21 -9.67
N ASP A 67 3.08 -43.44 -8.48
CA ASP A 67 2.32 -43.31 -7.23
C ASP A 67 2.35 -41.83 -6.84
N SER A 68 1.20 -41.18 -6.95
CA SER A 68 1.00 -39.79 -6.52
C SER A 68 0.37 -39.81 -5.12
N ASP A 69 1.18 -39.60 -4.09
CA ASP A 69 0.65 -39.37 -2.73
C ASP A 69 0.01 -37.98 -2.69
N LYS A 70 -1.29 -37.95 -2.36
CA LYS A 70 -2.07 -36.72 -2.17
C LYS A 70 -2.00 -36.33 -0.69
N THR A 71 -1.47 -35.15 -0.40
CA THR A 71 -1.43 -34.62 0.97
C THR A 71 -2.44 -33.48 1.12
N LEU A 72 -3.09 -33.41 2.28
CA LEU A 72 -4.01 -32.32 2.63
C LEU A 72 -3.31 -31.36 3.58
N GLU A 73 -3.22 -30.11 3.16
CA GLU A 73 -2.59 -29.04 3.94
C GLU A 73 -3.60 -27.95 4.27
N VAL A 74 -3.55 -27.46 5.51
CA VAL A 74 -4.32 -26.29 5.93
C VAL A 74 -3.70 -25.06 5.26
N GLU A 75 -4.47 -24.42 4.39
CA GLU A 75 -4.01 -23.25 3.63
C GLU A 75 -4.31 -21.95 4.37
N ASP A 76 -5.46 -21.89 5.03
CA ASP A 76 -5.86 -20.69 5.78
C ASP A 76 -6.84 -21.03 6.91
N ILE A 77 -6.78 -20.25 7.98
CA ILE A 77 -7.69 -20.27 9.12
C ILE A 77 -8.02 -18.81 9.45
N ARG A 78 -9.28 -18.41 9.34
CA ARG A 78 -9.68 -17.03 9.61
C ARG A 78 -11.12 -16.89 10.05
N TYR A 79 -11.49 -15.67 10.44
CA TYR A 79 -12.86 -15.30 10.74
C TYR A 79 -13.29 -14.06 9.93
N PHE A 80 -14.60 -13.88 9.84
CA PHE A 80 -15.25 -12.74 9.21
C PHE A 80 -16.36 -12.25 10.12
N ASP A 81 -16.24 -11.01 10.61
CA ASP A 81 -17.28 -10.39 11.43
C ASP A 81 -18.47 -9.94 10.58
N THR A 82 -19.27 -10.91 10.14
CA THR A 82 -20.46 -10.69 9.31
C THR A 82 -21.63 -10.06 10.07
N TYR A 83 -21.47 -9.83 11.38
CA TYR A 83 -22.36 -8.94 12.12
C TYR A 83 -22.08 -7.47 11.80
N GLU A 84 -20.80 -7.06 11.65
CA GLU A 84 -20.45 -5.69 11.22
C GLU A 84 -20.62 -5.52 9.71
N SER A 85 -20.00 -6.41 8.91
CA SER A 85 -20.01 -6.33 7.45
C SER A 85 -19.61 -7.65 6.80
N ASP A 86 -20.24 -8.00 5.68
CA ASP A 86 -19.88 -9.18 4.90
C ASP A 86 -18.94 -8.90 3.72
N VAL A 87 -18.44 -7.67 3.57
CA VAL A 87 -17.60 -7.25 2.43
C VAL A 87 -16.33 -8.10 2.32
N PHE A 88 -15.63 -8.35 3.42
CA PHE A 88 -14.41 -9.15 3.43
C PHE A 88 -14.68 -10.63 3.16
N LEU A 89 -15.79 -11.18 3.68
CA LEU A 89 -16.22 -12.54 3.38
C LEU A 89 -16.49 -12.70 1.88
N LYS A 90 -17.21 -11.76 1.25
CA LYS A 90 -17.47 -11.79 -0.19
C LYS A 90 -16.20 -11.80 -1.00
N HIS A 91 -15.26 -10.91 -0.67
CA HIS A 91 -13.99 -10.83 -1.38
C HIS A 91 -13.20 -12.13 -1.23
N TYR A 92 -13.13 -12.68 -0.02
CA TYR A 92 -12.41 -13.92 0.25
C TYR A 92 -13.03 -15.13 -0.45
N LEU A 93 -14.35 -15.29 -0.43
CA LEU A 93 -15.04 -16.37 -1.14
C LEU A 93 -14.86 -16.30 -2.66
N LYS A 94 -14.66 -15.08 -3.21
CA LYS A 94 -14.40 -14.86 -4.64
C LYS A 94 -12.95 -15.13 -5.03
N MET A 95 -12.00 -14.61 -4.25
CA MET A 95 -10.58 -14.47 -4.64
C MET A 95 -9.62 -15.29 -3.79
N GLY A 96 -9.97 -15.58 -2.54
CA GLY A 96 -9.09 -16.22 -1.56
C GLY A 96 -9.17 -17.75 -1.52
N ILE A 97 -10.13 -18.34 -2.24
CA ILE A 97 -10.35 -19.79 -2.27
C ILE A 97 -10.35 -20.28 -3.72
N GLN A 98 -9.40 -21.15 -4.05
CA GLN A 98 -9.25 -21.78 -5.35
C GLN A 98 -10.31 -22.86 -5.58
N ASN A 99 -10.60 -23.16 -6.85
CA ASN A 99 -11.44 -24.30 -7.21
C ASN A 99 -10.79 -25.58 -6.66
N THR A 100 -11.62 -26.51 -6.16
CA THR A 100 -11.24 -27.80 -5.51
C THR A 100 -10.80 -27.77 -4.04
N GLN A 101 -10.60 -26.61 -3.42
CA GLN A 101 -10.31 -26.53 -1.98
C GLN A 101 -11.53 -26.86 -1.11
N LEU A 102 -11.26 -27.53 0.02
CA LEU A 102 -12.25 -27.80 1.05
C LEU A 102 -12.41 -26.59 1.94
N VAL A 103 -13.66 -26.34 2.35
CA VAL A 103 -14.02 -25.24 3.22
C VAL A 103 -14.83 -25.77 4.39
N LEU A 104 -14.33 -25.55 5.60
CA LEU A 104 -15.02 -25.84 6.85
C LEU A 104 -15.46 -24.52 7.46
N VAL A 105 -16.73 -24.43 7.85
CA VAL A 105 -17.38 -23.21 8.32
C VAL A 105 -18.05 -23.46 9.66
N ALA A 106 -17.86 -22.56 10.63
CA ALA A 106 -18.60 -22.52 11.88
C ALA A 106 -18.95 -21.08 12.28
N THR A 107 -20.20 -20.84 12.66
CA THR A 107 -20.64 -19.52 13.15
C THR A 107 -20.37 -19.32 14.64
N PHE A 108 -20.19 -18.06 15.06
CA PHE A 108 -20.06 -17.66 16.46
C PHE A 108 -20.77 -16.32 16.73
N ASP A 109 -21.45 -16.21 17.88
CA ASP A 109 -22.33 -15.08 18.25
C ASP A 109 -23.39 -14.80 17.17
N ASP A 110 -23.25 -13.75 16.37
CA ASP A 110 -24.10 -13.53 15.19
C ASP A 110 -23.29 -13.56 13.91
N ALA A 111 -23.81 -14.30 12.94
CA ALA A 111 -23.27 -14.36 11.59
C ALA A 111 -24.28 -13.91 10.52
N GLY A 112 -25.55 -13.70 10.90
CA GLY A 112 -26.67 -13.60 9.98
C GLY A 112 -27.15 -12.18 9.67
N LEU A 113 -26.89 -11.19 10.55
CA LEU A 113 -27.50 -9.86 10.46
C LEU A 113 -27.18 -9.13 9.16
N ASN A 114 -25.88 -9.00 8.86
CA ASN A 114 -25.38 -8.26 7.70
C ASN A 114 -24.85 -9.18 6.59
N LEU A 115 -25.21 -10.46 6.62
CA LEU A 115 -24.88 -11.41 5.56
C LEU A 115 -25.79 -11.21 4.34
N SER A 116 -25.27 -10.53 3.32
CA SER A 116 -25.99 -10.18 2.09
C SER A 116 -26.35 -11.40 1.24
N ASN A 117 -27.31 -11.22 0.34
CA ASN A 117 -27.74 -12.25 -0.61
C ASN A 117 -26.57 -12.75 -1.49
N GLU A 118 -25.64 -11.87 -1.84
CA GLU A 118 -24.46 -12.23 -2.63
C GLU A 118 -23.54 -13.19 -1.87
N SER A 119 -23.23 -12.90 -0.60
CA SER A 119 -22.48 -13.83 0.27
C SER A 119 -23.15 -15.19 0.40
N ARG A 120 -24.49 -15.20 0.51
CA ARG A 120 -25.27 -16.43 0.61
C ARG A 120 -25.20 -17.24 -0.67
N ILE A 121 -25.24 -16.58 -1.84
CA ILE A 121 -25.06 -17.23 -3.15
C ILE A 121 -23.65 -17.82 -3.26
N LEU A 122 -22.62 -17.06 -2.87
CA LEU A 122 -21.23 -17.52 -2.89
C LEU A 122 -21.04 -18.73 -1.96
N LEU A 123 -21.51 -18.69 -0.72
CA LEU A 123 -21.44 -19.83 0.20
C LEU A 123 -22.26 -21.04 -0.32
N ALA A 124 -23.40 -20.80 -0.96
CA ALA A 124 -24.19 -21.86 -1.59
C ALA A 124 -23.43 -22.55 -2.74
N SER A 125 -22.50 -21.85 -3.41
CA SER A 125 -21.65 -22.44 -4.45
C SER A 125 -20.67 -23.51 -3.94
N TYR A 126 -20.51 -23.64 -2.62
CA TYR A 126 -19.75 -24.70 -1.95
C TYR A 126 -20.64 -25.91 -1.58
N GLY A 127 -21.85 -25.99 -2.14
CA GLY A 127 -22.78 -27.09 -1.95
C GLY A 127 -23.83 -26.86 -0.84
N SER A 128 -23.83 -25.70 -0.19
CA SER A 128 -24.80 -25.39 0.88
C SER A 128 -26.20 -25.11 0.33
N ALA A 129 -27.19 -25.80 0.88
CA ALA A 129 -28.61 -25.51 0.72
C ALA A 129 -29.17 -24.68 1.88
N LEU A 130 -28.60 -24.79 3.09
CA LEU A 130 -29.16 -24.17 4.29
C LEU A 130 -28.69 -22.74 4.54
N ILE A 131 -27.58 -22.28 3.95
CA ILE A 131 -27.04 -20.93 4.20
C ILE A 131 -28.02 -19.79 3.86
N GLN A 132 -28.91 -20.02 2.90
CA GLN A 132 -29.95 -19.05 2.53
C GLN A 132 -30.94 -18.78 3.67
N ASN A 133 -31.05 -19.71 4.62
CA ASN A 133 -31.98 -19.64 5.74
C ASN A 133 -31.34 -19.12 7.03
N LEU A 134 -30.03 -18.84 7.05
CA LEU A 134 -29.32 -18.36 8.25
C LEU A 134 -29.82 -16.96 8.64
N LYS A 135 -30.47 -16.82 9.80
CA LYS A 135 -30.96 -15.54 10.33
C LYS A 135 -30.10 -15.05 11.49
N PHE A 136 -30.47 -13.89 12.03
CA PHE A 136 -29.85 -13.30 13.21
C PHE A 136 -29.82 -14.30 14.39
N ARG A 137 -28.62 -14.58 14.89
CA ARG A 137 -28.28 -15.50 16.01
C ARG A 137 -28.71 -16.95 15.82
N ASP A 138 -28.91 -17.36 14.57
CA ASP A 138 -28.94 -18.77 14.20
C ASP A 138 -27.51 -19.34 14.20
N ASN A 139 -27.39 -20.66 14.38
CA ASN A 139 -26.10 -21.36 14.33
C ASN A 139 -25.98 -22.21 13.08
N PHE A 140 -24.86 -22.11 12.38
CA PHE A 140 -24.59 -22.83 11.15
C PHE A 140 -23.18 -23.41 11.14
N VAL A 141 -23.10 -24.64 10.65
CA VAL A 141 -21.85 -25.31 10.33
C VAL A 141 -21.94 -25.94 8.95
N ALA A 142 -20.83 -25.95 8.21
CA ALA A 142 -20.75 -26.64 6.93
C ALA A 142 -19.34 -27.15 6.63
N LEU A 143 -19.28 -28.27 5.93
CA LEU A 143 -18.12 -28.77 5.22
C LEU A 143 -18.50 -28.89 3.74
N GLY A 144 -17.82 -28.12 2.89
CA GLY A 144 -18.12 -28.02 1.47
C GLY A 144 -16.87 -27.89 0.62
N GLN A 145 -17.08 -27.85 -0.69
CA GLN A 145 -16.06 -27.68 -1.72
C GLN A 145 -16.71 -26.92 -2.88
N ARG A 146 -15.96 -25.99 -3.49
CA ARG A 146 -16.49 -25.16 -4.58
C ARG A 146 -16.92 -26.03 -5.77
N GLY A 147 -18.14 -25.85 -6.25
CA GLY A 147 -18.71 -26.63 -7.36
C GLY A 147 -19.51 -27.86 -6.93
N LEU A 148 -19.66 -28.12 -5.63
CA LEU A 148 -20.59 -29.14 -5.14
C LEU A 148 -22.02 -28.80 -5.55
N ALA A 149 -22.78 -29.83 -5.94
CA ALA A 149 -24.19 -29.66 -6.18
C ALA A 149 -24.88 -29.11 -4.93
N LYS A 150 -25.79 -28.15 -5.09
CA LYS A 150 -26.54 -27.57 -3.97
C LYS A 150 -27.19 -28.70 -3.13
N GLY A 151 -26.97 -28.67 -1.82
CA GLY A 151 -27.40 -29.69 -0.87
C GLY A 151 -26.40 -30.85 -0.68
N SER A 152 -25.23 -30.81 -1.32
CA SER A 152 -24.19 -31.84 -1.18
C SER A 152 -23.13 -31.50 -0.13
N SER A 153 -23.13 -30.28 0.41
CA SER A 153 -22.29 -29.97 1.57
C SER A 153 -22.81 -30.71 2.79
N ILE A 154 -21.93 -31.13 3.67
CA ILE A 154 -22.32 -31.61 5.00
C ILE A 154 -22.56 -30.38 5.86
N GLU A 155 -23.82 -30.08 6.14
CA GLU A 155 -24.19 -28.85 6.82
C GLU A 155 -25.28 -29.08 7.87
N LYS A 156 -25.33 -28.18 8.86
CA LYS A 156 -26.41 -28.13 9.84
C LYS A 156 -26.69 -26.68 10.18
N LEU A 157 -27.97 -26.32 10.12
CA LEU A 157 -28.50 -25.05 10.60
C LEU A 157 -29.41 -25.32 11.79
N THR A 158 -29.12 -24.68 12.92
CA THR A 158 -29.99 -24.67 14.09
C THR A 158 -30.59 -23.28 14.20
N ALA A 159 -31.91 -23.18 14.05
CA ALA A 159 -32.62 -21.91 14.16
C ALA A 159 -32.82 -21.50 15.63
N ARG A 160 -32.82 -20.20 15.89
CA ARG A 160 -33.13 -19.63 17.20
C ARG A 160 -34.61 -19.79 17.51
N GLU A 161 -34.91 -20.37 18.68
CA GLU A 161 -36.28 -20.50 19.20
C GLU A 161 -36.84 -19.12 19.61
N LYS A 162 -38.18 -18.97 19.59
CA LYS A 162 -38.85 -17.66 19.77
C LYS A 162 -38.49 -16.95 21.08
N ASP A 163 -38.27 -17.71 22.14
CA ASP A 163 -38.00 -17.20 23.49
C ASP A 163 -36.51 -17.36 23.91
N ALA A 164 -35.64 -17.77 22.97
CA ALA A 164 -34.22 -17.96 23.21
C ALA A 164 -33.39 -16.78 22.68
N GLU A 165 -32.33 -16.41 23.41
CA GLU A 165 -31.44 -15.33 22.98
C GLU A 165 -30.57 -15.74 21.78
N PHE A 166 -30.15 -17.02 21.75
CA PHE A 166 -29.29 -17.64 20.73
C PHE A 166 -29.83 -19.01 20.35
N ALA A 167 -29.51 -19.47 19.13
CA ALA A 167 -29.78 -20.85 18.74
C ALA A 167 -28.94 -21.85 19.53
N LYS A 168 -29.46 -23.08 19.67
CA LYS A 168 -28.68 -24.23 20.16
C LYS A 168 -27.54 -24.52 19.18
N VAL A 169 -26.53 -25.24 19.63
CA VAL A 169 -25.32 -25.55 18.84
C VAL A 169 -25.67 -26.33 17.56
N ALA A 170 -25.06 -25.92 16.45
CA ALA A 170 -25.00 -26.70 15.22
C ALA A 170 -23.71 -27.53 15.22
N GLU A 171 -23.81 -28.83 14.99
CA GLU A 171 -22.68 -29.76 15.06
C GLU A 171 -22.80 -30.84 13.98
N VAL A 172 -21.70 -31.07 13.27
CA VAL A 172 -21.51 -32.17 12.31
C VAL A 172 -20.18 -32.87 12.59
N LYS A 173 -20.15 -34.20 12.48
CA LYS A 173 -18.94 -35.02 12.65
C LYS A 173 -19.04 -36.29 11.83
N GLY A 174 -17.90 -36.76 11.34
CA GLY A 174 -17.84 -38.01 10.58
C GLY A 174 -16.52 -38.17 9.83
N CYS A 175 -16.55 -39.00 8.80
CA CYS A 175 -15.45 -39.17 7.85
C CYS A 175 -15.96 -38.88 6.43
N VAL A 176 -15.13 -38.23 5.61
CA VAL A 176 -15.42 -37.92 4.20
C VAL A 176 -14.35 -38.49 3.30
N ARG A 177 -14.72 -38.82 2.06
CA ARG A 177 -13.78 -39.05 0.97
C ARG A 177 -13.83 -37.85 0.04
N LEU A 178 -12.72 -37.56 -0.64
CA LEU A 178 -12.66 -36.46 -1.59
C LEU A 178 -12.98 -36.93 -3.00
N PRO A 179 -13.74 -36.14 -3.79
CA PRO A 179 -14.48 -34.94 -3.37
C PRO A 179 -15.64 -35.29 -2.42
N VAL A 180 -16.00 -34.35 -1.53
CA VAL A 180 -16.97 -34.53 -0.42
C VAL A 180 -18.35 -34.99 -0.90
N GLY A 181 -18.67 -34.77 -2.17
CA GLY A 181 -19.88 -35.25 -2.83
C GLY A 181 -19.75 -35.17 -4.34
N LYS A 182 -20.88 -35.35 -5.04
CA LYS A 182 -20.91 -35.12 -6.49
C LYS A 182 -20.68 -33.64 -6.76
N LEU A 183 -19.50 -33.34 -7.28
CA LEU A 183 -19.27 -32.07 -7.96
C LEU A 183 -20.22 -32.06 -9.15
N ASN A 184 -21.08 -31.04 -9.24
CA ASN A 184 -21.72 -30.81 -10.51
C ASN A 184 -20.60 -30.60 -11.53
N GLN A 185 -20.78 -31.09 -12.76
CA GLN A 185 -20.19 -30.34 -13.86
C GLN A 185 -20.70 -28.92 -13.62
N LEU A 186 -19.80 -27.99 -13.26
CA LEU A 186 -20.09 -26.56 -13.36
C LEU A 186 -20.92 -26.42 -14.63
N PRO A 187 -22.12 -25.79 -14.56
CA PRO A 187 -23.07 -25.80 -15.67
C PRO A 187 -22.25 -25.65 -16.94
N ASN A 188 -22.40 -26.61 -17.88
CA ASN A 188 -21.65 -26.64 -19.14
C ASN A 188 -21.31 -25.21 -19.51
N GLU A 189 -20.04 -24.93 -19.80
CA GLU A 189 -19.49 -23.69 -20.34
C GLU A 189 -20.15 -23.34 -21.69
N GLN A 190 -21.46 -23.18 -21.65
CA GLN A 190 -22.42 -22.90 -22.68
C GLN A 190 -23.49 -22.07 -21.99
N GLN A 191 -23.26 -20.75 -22.03
CA GLN A 191 -24.15 -19.63 -21.69
C GLN A 191 -23.85 -18.78 -20.43
N THR A 192 -22.72 -18.98 -19.75
CA THR A 192 -22.07 -17.90 -18.96
C THR A 192 -20.54 -18.05 -18.95
N GLU A 193 -19.93 -18.18 -20.13
CA GLU A 193 -18.48 -18.10 -20.29
C GLU A 193 -18.01 -16.64 -20.32
N GLN A 194 -17.69 -16.00 -19.18
CA GLN A 194 -17.05 -14.67 -19.25
C GLN A 194 -15.95 -14.41 -18.20
N ALA A 195 -15.40 -15.39 -17.47
CA ALA A 195 -14.34 -15.05 -16.49
C ALA A 195 -13.25 -16.11 -16.20
N SER A 196 -13.06 -17.14 -17.04
CA SER A 196 -11.87 -18.00 -17.00
C SER A 196 -10.90 -17.67 -18.14
N PRO A 197 -9.57 -17.82 -17.98
CA PRO A 197 -8.61 -17.66 -19.07
C PRO A 197 -8.86 -18.73 -20.14
N GLN A 198 -9.65 -18.40 -21.16
CA GLN A 198 -9.84 -19.28 -22.31
C GLN A 198 -8.52 -19.43 -23.06
N LYS A 199 -8.24 -20.66 -23.51
CA LYS A 199 -7.13 -20.94 -24.42
C LYS A 199 -7.38 -20.15 -25.72
N VAL A 200 -6.57 -19.13 -25.96
CA VAL A 200 -6.72 -18.21 -27.10
C VAL A 200 -6.61 -18.99 -28.40
N SER A 201 -7.70 -19.06 -29.17
CA SER A 201 -7.67 -19.66 -30.50
C SER A 201 -7.27 -18.59 -31.53
N GLU A 202 -6.28 -18.88 -32.36
CA GLU A 202 -5.86 -17.96 -33.43
C GLU A 202 -6.66 -18.20 -34.70
N GLY A 203 -7.15 -17.11 -35.30
CA GLY A 203 -7.85 -17.11 -36.58
C GLY A 203 -6.92 -16.96 -37.78
N GLU A 204 -7.51 -16.53 -38.90
CA GLU A 204 -6.79 -16.28 -40.14
C GLU A 204 -5.63 -15.29 -39.93
N GLY A 205 -4.51 -15.56 -40.62
CA GLY A 205 -3.35 -14.68 -40.60
C GLY A 205 -3.57 -13.45 -41.49
N LEU A 206 -3.21 -12.27 -40.99
CA LEU A 206 -3.21 -11.02 -41.73
C LEU A 206 -1.88 -10.31 -41.51
N ILE A 207 -1.01 -10.25 -42.51
CA ILE A 207 0.32 -9.64 -42.38
C ILE A 207 0.22 -8.23 -41.75
N ASN A 208 0.94 -8.03 -40.64
CA ASN A 208 0.94 -6.79 -39.84
C ASN A 208 -0.46 -6.26 -39.48
N CYS A 209 -1.47 -7.14 -39.37
CA CYS A 209 -2.87 -6.75 -39.24
C CYS A 209 -3.34 -5.72 -40.29
N GLY A 210 -2.74 -5.72 -41.48
CA GLY A 210 -3.06 -4.78 -42.56
C GLY A 210 -2.46 -3.38 -42.38
N VAL A 211 -1.57 -3.17 -41.41
CA VAL A 211 -0.78 -1.94 -41.32
C VAL A 211 0.23 -1.92 -42.49
N PRO A 212 0.35 -0.81 -43.27
CA PRO A 212 1.17 -0.78 -44.49
C PRO A 212 2.67 -1.02 -44.27
N LYS A 213 3.19 -0.67 -43.09
CA LYS A 213 4.59 -0.86 -42.70
C LYS A 213 4.64 -1.68 -41.40
N PRO A 214 5.64 -2.55 -41.22
CA PRO A 214 5.88 -3.21 -39.94
C PRO A 214 6.04 -2.19 -38.80
N CYS A 215 5.58 -2.55 -37.61
CA CYS A 215 5.74 -1.72 -36.42
C CYS A 215 7.19 -1.69 -35.93
N GLU A 216 7.57 -0.62 -35.25
CA GLU A 216 8.89 -0.49 -34.62
C GLU A 216 9.09 -1.54 -33.51
N PRO A 217 10.35 -1.93 -33.20
CA PRO A 217 10.64 -2.83 -32.08
C PRO A 217 10.00 -2.36 -30.77
N GLY A 218 9.40 -3.29 -30.02
CA GLY A 218 8.66 -2.96 -28.80
C GLY A 218 7.25 -2.41 -29.03
N SER A 219 6.71 -2.55 -30.24
CA SER A 219 5.32 -2.24 -30.60
C SER A 219 4.63 -3.44 -31.27
N ILE A 220 3.30 -3.45 -31.23
CA ILE A 220 2.47 -4.47 -31.89
C ILE A 220 1.55 -3.85 -32.93
N SER A 221 1.22 -4.62 -33.96
CA SER A 221 0.24 -4.21 -34.97
C SER A 221 -1.17 -4.61 -34.57
N LEU A 222 -2.13 -3.69 -34.70
CA LEU A 222 -3.54 -3.92 -34.41
C LEU A 222 -4.42 -3.64 -35.63
N HIS A 223 -5.50 -4.40 -35.75
CA HIS A 223 -6.69 -4.03 -36.52
C HIS A 223 -7.93 -4.23 -35.66
N MET A 224 -8.67 -3.16 -35.42
CA MET A 224 -9.88 -3.12 -34.59
C MET A 224 -11.08 -2.71 -35.44
N TYR A 225 -12.10 -3.57 -35.48
CA TYR A 225 -13.32 -3.35 -36.24
C TYR A 225 -14.56 -3.65 -35.39
N THR A 226 -15.44 -2.68 -35.18
CA THR A 226 -16.60 -2.79 -34.27
C THR A 226 -17.80 -3.55 -34.82
N GLY A 227 -17.74 -4.00 -36.09
CA GLY A 227 -18.91 -4.57 -36.76
C GLY A 227 -19.93 -3.50 -37.17
N LYS A 228 -20.87 -3.91 -38.02
CA LYS A 228 -21.96 -3.07 -38.54
C LYS A 228 -23.29 -3.56 -37.99
N GLU A 229 -23.97 -2.66 -37.27
CA GLU A 229 -25.28 -2.91 -36.67
C GLU A 229 -25.25 -4.19 -35.80
N ASN A 230 -26.31 -5.00 -35.86
CA ASN A 230 -26.40 -6.30 -35.21
C ASN A 230 -26.19 -7.49 -36.18
N VAL A 231 -25.74 -7.22 -37.41
CA VAL A 231 -25.60 -8.23 -38.48
C VAL A 231 -24.16 -8.65 -38.73
N ASP A 232 -23.21 -7.76 -38.45
CA ASP A 232 -21.78 -8.00 -38.67
C ASP A 232 -21.01 -7.95 -37.35
N VAL A 233 -20.17 -8.97 -37.15
CA VAL A 233 -19.45 -9.23 -35.88
C VAL A 233 -18.16 -8.42 -35.88
N CYS A 234 -17.73 -7.99 -34.70
CA CYS A 234 -16.45 -7.33 -34.55
C CYS A 234 -15.27 -8.21 -34.99
N LYS A 235 -14.16 -7.55 -35.32
CA LYS A 235 -12.89 -8.22 -35.62
C LYS A 235 -11.75 -7.55 -34.87
N LEU A 236 -10.86 -8.37 -34.33
CA LEU A 236 -9.64 -7.91 -33.68
C LEU A 236 -8.47 -8.75 -34.16
N CYS A 237 -7.49 -8.12 -34.80
CA CYS A 237 -6.21 -8.73 -35.12
C CYS A 237 -5.10 -8.11 -34.27
N ILE A 238 -4.21 -8.96 -33.75
CA ILE A 238 -3.04 -8.61 -32.96
C ILE A 238 -1.83 -9.34 -33.54
N ASN A 239 -0.75 -8.62 -33.85
CA ASN A 239 0.50 -9.17 -34.41
C ASN A 239 0.31 -10.14 -35.59
N GLY A 240 -0.66 -9.82 -36.42
CA GLY A 240 -0.97 -10.52 -37.65
C GLY A 240 -1.84 -11.77 -37.51
N ARG A 241 -2.46 -11.98 -36.34
CA ARG A 241 -3.46 -13.03 -36.13
C ARG A 241 -4.76 -12.44 -35.64
N TYR A 242 -5.88 -12.86 -36.24
CA TYR A 242 -7.18 -12.55 -35.66
C TYR A 242 -7.38 -13.31 -34.35
N VAL A 243 -7.84 -12.61 -33.33
CA VAL A 243 -8.27 -13.16 -32.03
C VAL A 243 -9.77 -12.96 -31.78
N PHE A 244 -10.41 -12.04 -32.49
CA PHE A 244 -11.87 -12.00 -32.61
C PHE A 244 -12.26 -11.91 -34.08
N ALA A 245 -13.24 -12.74 -34.46
CA ALA A 245 -13.87 -12.76 -35.76
C ALA A 245 -15.15 -13.60 -35.66
N LYS A 246 -15.96 -13.63 -36.73
CA LYS A 246 -17.11 -14.53 -36.81
C LYS A 246 -16.70 -15.97 -36.52
N ASN A 247 -17.37 -16.62 -35.57
CA ASN A 247 -17.08 -17.98 -35.08
C ASN A 247 -15.69 -18.16 -34.44
N LEU A 248 -15.04 -17.09 -34.00
CA LEU A 248 -13.75 -17.13 -33.32
C LEU A 248 -13.87 -16.48 -31.94
N ASN A 249 -13.52 -17.24 -30.91
CA ASN A 249 -13.48 -16.80 -29.50
C ASN A 249 -14.72 -16.03 -29.05
N HIS A 250 -15.90 -16.46 -29.50
CA HIS A 250 -17.19 -15.89 -29.12
C HIS A 250 -17.33 -14.38 -29.37
N ALA A 251 -16.64 -13.85 -30.39
CA ALA A 251 -16.83 -12.47 -30.80
C ALA A 251 -18.31 -12.17 -31.06
N GLY A 252 -18.84 -11.11 -30.46
CA GLY A 252 -20.27 -10.80 -30.52
C GLY A 252 -20.64 -9.54 -29.74
N ARG A 253 -21.95 -9.37 -29.49
CA ARG A 253 -22.52 -8.20 -28.80
C ARG A 253 -21.82 -7.90 -27.48
N GLY A 254 -21.73 -6.61 -27.14
CA GLY A 254 -21.12 -6.13 -25.91
C GLY A 254 -19.65 -5.77 -26.05
N LEU A 255 -18.85 -5.95 -24.99
CA LEU A 255 -17.43 -5.64 -24.96
C LEU A 255 -16.60 -6.89 -25.32
N ASN A 256 -15.77 -6.82 -26.35
CA ASN A 256 -14.83 -7.88 -26.71
C ASN A 256 -13.42 -7.42 -26.30
N ILE A 257 -12.81 -8.09 -25.34
CA ILE A 257 -11.58 -7.68 -24.66
C ILE A 257 -10.49 -8.73 -24.90
N ALA A 258 -9.32 -8.29 -25.35
CA ALA A 258 -8.10 -9.10 -25.39
C ALA A 258 -7.03 -8.47 -24.49
N VAL A 259 -6.26 -9.32 -23.80
CA VAL A 259 -5.15 -8.90 -22.93
C VAL A 259 -3.84 -9.35 -23.56
N VAL A 260 -2.91 -8.41 -23.73
CA VAL A 260 -1.58 -8.64 -24.30
C VAL A 260 -0.54 -8.50 -23.20
N SER A 261 0.34 -9.49 -23.08
CA SER A 261 1.49 -9.41 -22.18
C SER A 261 2.55 -8.47 -22.74
N PRO A 262 3.00 -7.43 -22.01
CA PRO A 262 4.08 -6.56 -22.48
C PRO A 262 5.43 -7.27 -22.55
N LYS A 263 5.58 -8.42 -21.89
CA LYS A 263 6.82 -9.21 -21.87
C LYS A 263 6.98 -10.07 -23.12
N THR A 264 5.92 -10.79 -23.50
CA THR A 264 5.96 -11.72 -24.63
C THR A 264 5.36 -11.15 -25.91
N GLN A 265 4.56 -10.08 -25.80
CA GLN A 265 3.75 -9.51 -26.88
C GLN A 265 2.63 -10.43 -27.38
N ASP A 266 2.34 -11.50 -26.64
CA ASP A 266 1.28 -12.45 -26.97
C ASP A 266 -0.02 -12.09 -26.29
N VAL A 267 -1.11 -12.53 -26.89
CA VAL A 267 -2.44 -12.46 -26.28
C VAL A 267 -2.54 -13.56 -25.23
N ILE A 268 -2.68 -13.17 -23.97
CA ILE A 268 -2.67 -14.08 -22.81
C ILE A 268 -4.09 -14.40 -22.31
N LYS A 269 -5.06 -13.51 -22.55
CA LYS A 269 -6.46 -13.68 -22.14
C LYS A 269 -7.38 -13.01 -23.14
N ILE A 270 -8.59 -13.53 -23.26
CA ILE A 270 -9.68 -12.94 -24.05
C ILE A 270 -11.01 -13.11 -23.33
N GLY A 271 -11.97 -12.23 -23.59
CA GLY A 271 -13.35 -12.37 -23.13
C GLY A 271 -14.28 -11.51 -23.97
N ASN A 272 -15.44 -12.06 -24.34
CA ASN A 272 -16.59 -11.28 -24.79
C ASN A 272 -17.47 -11.01 -23.55
N PHE A 273 -18.13 -9.85 -23.47
CA PHE A 273 -18.98 -9.44 -22.34
C PHE A 273 -20.28 -8.81 -22.82
N ASP A 274 -21.41 -9.51 -22.70
CA ASP A 274 -22.71 -9.04 -23.23
C ASP A 274 -23.40 -8.10 -22.24
N THR A 275 -22.81 -6.91 -22.08
CA THR A 275 -23.29 -5.85 -21.18
C THR A 275 -24.61 -5.22 -21.62
N PHE A 276 -25.28 -5.76 -22.65
CA PHE A 276 -26.66 -5.46 -22.99
C PHE A 276 -27.65 -6.39 -22.27
N SER A 277 -27.37 -7.69 -22.22
CA SER A 277 -28.30 -8.68 -21.66
C SER A 277 -27.98 -9.13 -20.23
N ALA A 278 -26.73 -8.93 -19.79
CA ALA A 278 -26.25 -9.28 -18.47
C ALA A 278 -25.52 -8.09 -17.81
N ASP A 279 -25.39 -8.12 -16.49
CA ASP A 279 -24.58 -7.15 -15.77
C ASP A 279 -23.07 -7.30 -16.05
N SER A 280 -22.31 -6.25 -15.72
CA SER A 280 -20.87 -6.20 -15.99
C SER A 280 -20.00 -7.00 -15.01
N THR A 281 -20.55 -7.80 -14.10
CA THR A 281 -19.78 -8.43 -13.00
C THR A 281 -18.65 -9.32 -13.51
N ASN A 282 -18.89 -10.09 -14.58
CA ASN A 282 -17.84 -10.94 -15.15
C ASN A 282 -16.72 -10.13 -15.81
N ALA A 283 -17.07 -9.00 -16.44
CA ALA A 283 -16.08 -8.07 -17.00
C ALA A 283 -15.23 -7.47 -15.88
N GLU A 284 -15.84 -7.17 -14.73
CA GLU A 284 -15.11 -6.65 -13.57
C GLU A 284 -14.08 -7.64 -13.07
N LEU A 285 -14.50 -8.90 -12.87
CA LEU A 285 -13.60 -9.99 -12.45
C LEU A 285 -12.47 -10.20 -13.46
N PHE A 286 -12.77 -10.11 -14.77
CA PHE A 286 -11.77 -10.23 -15.82
C PHE A 286 -10.70 -9.14 -15.74
N LEU A 287 -11.10 -7.87 -15.54
CA LEU A 287 -10.17 -6.76 -15.40
C LEU A 287 -9.42 -6.76 -14.05
N GLU A 288 -9.95 -7.39 -13.00
CA GLU A 288 -9.23 -7.58 -11.74
C GLU A 288 -8.05 -8.53 -11.85
N MET A 289 -8.08 -9.47 -12.81
CA MET A 289 -7.00 -10.43 -13.06
C MET A 289 -5.85 -9.85 -13.90
N LEU A 290 -5.85 -8.56 -14.21
CA LEU A 290 -4.77 -7.91 -14.95
C LEU A 290 -3.55 -7.72 -14.07
N GLU A 291 -2.39 -8.11 -14.58
CA GLU A 291 -1.11 -7.80 -13.97
C GLU A 291 -0.67 -6.38 -14.33
N GLU A 292 0.27 -5.84 -13.54
CA GLU A 292 0.83 -4.53 -13.81
C GLU A 292 1.48 -4.50 -15.19
N ARG A 293 1.18 -3.46 -15.98
CA ARG A 293 1.58 -3.27 -17.39
C ARG A 293 0.86 -4.12 -18.43
N ASP A 294 -0.06 -4.99 -18.06
CA ASP A 294 -0.89 -5.68 -19.06
C ASP A 294 -1.62 -4.66 -19.93
N ILE A 295 -1.60 -4.90 -21.24
CA ILE A 295 -2.29 -4.06 -22.22
C ILE A 295 -3.64 -4.71 -22.52
N ILE A 296 -4.71 -3.92 -22.48
CA ILE A 296 -6.03 -4.37 -22.92
C ILE A 296 -6.39 -3.74 -24.25
N VAL A 297 -7.02 -4.51 -25.13
CA VAL A 297 -7.59 -4.06 -26.39
C VAL A 297 -9.07 -4.41 -26.39
N VAL A 298 -9.93 -3.41 -26.53
CA VAL A 298 -11.38 -3.53 -26.43
C VAL A 298 -12.02 -3.10 -27.73
N VAL A 299 -12.99 -3.89 -28.19
CA VAL A 299 -13.84 -3.58 -29.34
C VAL A 299 -15.28 -3.86 -28.95
N SER A 300 -16.14 -2.84 -28.96
CA SER A 300 -17.57 -3.04 -28.77
C SER A 300 -18.26 -3.51 -30.05
N ASN A 301 -19.38 -4.21 -29.92
CA ASN A 301 -20.20 -4.65 -31.05
C ASN A 301 -21.69 -4.59 -30.67
N ASP A 302 -22.54 -4.16 -31.62
CA ASP A 302 -23.98 -3.96 -31.46
C ASP A 302 -24.40 -2.98 -30.34
N GLU A 303 -24.31 -3.39 -29.07
CA GLU A 303 -24.70 -2.63 -27.88
C GLU A 303 -23.86 -3.07 -26.68
N ALA A 304 -23.28 -2.13 -25.94
CA ALA A 304 -22.40 -2.44 -24.81
C ALA A 304 -22.63 -1.56 -23.56
N SER A 305 -23.63 -0.69 -23.55
CA SER A 305 -23.80 0.35 -22.52
C SER A 305 -24.86 0.04 -21.47
N SER A 306 -25.88 -0.77 -21.82
CA SER A 306 -27.14 -0.81 -21.06
C SER A 306 -26.99 -1.28 -19.60
N ASN A 307 -26.07 -2.18 -19.32
CA ASN A 307 -25.79 -2.71 -17.99
C ASN A 307 -24.32 -2.52 -17.55
N LEU A 308 -23.68 -1.42 -17.98
CA LEU A 308 -22.38 -1.00 -17.43
C LEU A 308 -22.58 -0.37 -16.05
N ASN A 309 -22.10 -1.04 -15.00
CA ASN A 309 -22.13 -0.46 -13.67
C ASN A 309 -20.96 0.51 -13.41
N VAL A 310 -21.01 1.20 -12.27
CA VAL A 310 -20.00 2.20 -11.90
C VAL A 310 -18.60 1.59 -11.67
N ASN A 311 -18.53 0.33 -11.21
CA ASN A 311 -17.26 -0.33 -10.94
C ASN A 311 -16.48 -0.61 -12.23
N ILE A 312 -17.15 -1.16 -13.25
CA ILE A 312 -16.50 -1.45 -14.54
C ILE A 312 -16.05 -0.16 -15.23
N GLN A 313 -16.86 0.90 -15.15
CA GLN A 313 -16.48 2.23 -15.66
C GLN A 313 -15.21 2.73 -14.97
N ARG A 314 -15.14 2.61 -13.64
CA ARG A 314 -13.95 3.00 -12.87
C ARG A 314 -12.72 2.18 -13.25
N GLN A 315 -12.85 0.87 -13.45
CA GLN A 315 -11.73 0.03 -13.87
C GLN A 315 -11.20 0.41 -15.26
N PHE A 316 -12.09 0.73 -16.21
CA PHE A 316 -11.66 1.25 -17.51
C PHE A 316 -11.03 2.65 -17.42
N GLU A 317 -11.53 3.52 -16.55
CA GLU A 317 -10.91 4.82 -16.25
C GLU A 317 -9.51 4.65 -15.64
N GLU A 318 -9.32 3.69 -14.71
CA GLU A 318 -8.02 3.29 -14.16
C GLU A 318 -7.07 2.71 -15.24
N LEU A 319 -7.61 2.17 -16.33
CA LEU A 319 -6.87 1.67 -17.50
C LEU A 319 -6.63 2.77 -18.55
N GLY A 320 -7.06 4.00 -18.29
CA GLY A 320 -6.82 5.19 -19.11
C GLY A 320 -8.00 5.63 -19.98
N SER A 321 -9.20 5.06 -19.85
CA SER A 321 -10.38 5.48 -20.63
C SER A 321 -10.87 6.86 -20.18
N ARG A 322 -11.29 7.66 -21.16
CA ARG A 322 -12.01 8.94 -20.98
C ARG A 322 -13.48 8.84 -21.41
N MET A 323 -13.84 7.83 -22.19
CA MET A 323 -15.13 7.75 -22.86
C MET A 323 -16.05 6.63 -22.34
N ILE A 324 -15.55 5.69 -21.54
CA ILE A 324 -16.37 4.57 -21.02
C ILE A 324 -17.61 5.03 -20.24
N SER A 325 -17.47 6.06 -19.39
CA SER A 325 -18.59 6.62 -18.62
C SER A 325 -19.53 7.47 -19.49
N LYS A 326 -19.23 7.66 -20.78
CA LYS A 326 -20.03 8.41 -21.77
C LYS A 326 -20.71 7.49 -22.79
N LEU A 327 -20.51 6.17 -22.70
CA LEU A 327 -21.12 5.21 -23.61
C LEU A 327 -22.64 5.29 -23.50
N SER A 328 -23.31 5.44 -24.63
CA SER A 328 -24.77 5.43 -24.74
C SER A 328 -25.25 4.25 -25.59
N PHE A 329 -26.56 4.02 -25.57
CA PHE A 329 -27.19 2.90 -26.27
C PHE A 329 -26.76 2.84 -27.74
N ARG A 330 -26.15 1.71 -28.15
CA ARG A 330 -25.62 1.42 -29.50
C ARG A 330 -24.45 2.27 -29.97
N ASP A 331 -23.81 3.04 -29.09
CA ASP A 331 -22.52 3.63 -29.43
C ASP A 331 -21.50 2.52 -29.73
N VAL A 332 -20.61 2.77 -30.69
CA VAL A 332 -19.48 1.86 -30.99
C VAL A 332 -18.18 2.48 -30.51
N TRP A 333 -17.34 1.64 -29.90
CA TRP A 333 -16.20 2.08 -29.12
C TRP A 333 -15.05 1.10 -29.28
N VAL A 334 -13.86 1.66 -29.46
CA VAL A 334 -12.61 0.91 -29.38
C VAL A 334 -11.68 1.59 -28.39
N PHE A 335 -10.94 0.79 -27.65
CA PHE A 335 -10.05 1.28 -26.61
C PHE A 335 -8.84 0.38 -26.46
N VAL A 336 -7.68 0.99 -26.36
CA VAL A 336 -6.46 0.33 -25.90
C VAL A 336 -6.03 0.99 -24.60
N GLY A 337 -6.00 0.24 -23.52
CA GLY A 337 -5.59 0.68 -22.19
C GLY A 337 -4.39 -0.10 -21.68
N GLN A 338 -3.79 0.36 -20.59
CA GLN A 338 -2.71 -0.36 -19.93
C GLN A 338 -2.87 -0.30 -18.41
N LYS A 339 -2.72 -1.43 -17.73
CA LYS A 339 -2.74 -1.47 -16.26
C LYS A 339 -1.56 -0.70 -15.71
N GLY A 340 -1.85 0.30 -14.88
CA GLY A 340 -0.83 1.21 -14.35
C GLY A 340 -0.49 2.39 -15.26
N ILE A 341 -1.26 2.62 -16.33
CA ILE A 341 -1.13 3.83 -17.14
C ILE A 341 -1.35 5.09 -16.30
N VAL A 342 -0.68 6.17 -16.68
CA VAL A 342 -0.82 7.46 -16.03
C VAL A 342 -1.42 8.45 -17.02
N GLY A 343 -2.57 9.03 -16.70
CA GLY A 343 -3.34 9.88 -17.62
C GLY A 343 -4.28 9.08 -18.50
N LYS A 344 -4.80 9.73 -19.55
CA LYS A 344 -5.73 9.09 -20.47
C LYS A 344 -4.98 8.45 -21.64
N SER A 345 -5.39 7.26 -22.04
CA SER A 345 -4.81 6.58 -23.20
C SER A 345 -5.06 7.42 -24.45
N PRO A 346 -4.06 7.58 -25.35
CA PRO A 346 -4.28 8.23 -26.64
C PRO A 346 -5.07 7.34 -27.61
N PHE A 347 -5.28 6.07 -27.28
CA PHE A 347 -5.87 5.06 -28.16
C PHE A 347 -7.33 4.76 -27.75
N GLU A 348 -8.21 5.73 -27.97
CA GLU A 348 -9.63 5.61 -27.66
C GLU A 348 -10.47 6.34 -28.71
N GLN A 349 -11.49 5.67 -29.24
CA GLN A 349 -12.44 6.28 -30.19
C GLN A 349 -13.86 5.80 -29.91
N LEU A 350 -14.81 6.74 -29.94
CA LEU A 350 -16.23 6.53 -29.76
C LEU A 350 -16.99 7.18 -30.93
N ASN A 351 -17.81 6.41 -31.64
CA ASN A 351 -18.78 6.96 -32.59
C ASN A 351 -20.18 6.83 -31.97
N ARG A 352 -20.94 7.94 -31.97
CA ARG A 352 -22.24 8.01 -31.31
C ARG A 352 -23.41 7.61 -32.20
N ALA A 353 -24.38 6.91 -31.63
CA ALA A 353 -25.65 6.58 -32.25
C ALA A 353 -26.58 7.81 -32.31
N GLU A 354 -27.05 8.18 -33.51
CA GLU A 354 -28.06 9.22 -33.71
C GLU A 354 -29.39 8.56 -34.12
N GLY A 355 -30.03 7.85 -33.18
CA GLY A 355 -31.30 7.14 -33.38
C GLY A 355 -31.19 5.72 -33.98
N SER A 356 -30.08 5.40 -34.64
CA SER A 356 -29.70 4.04 -35.08
C SER A 356 -28.21 3.78 -34.84
N TRP A 357 -27.69 2.62 -35.25
CA TRP A 357 -26.26 2.31 -35.11
C TRP A 357 -25.38 3.31 -35.88
N PRO A 358 -24.24 3.72 -35.31
CA PRO A 358 -23.28 4.61 -35.94
C PRO A 358 -22.48 3.92 -37.06
N LYS A 359 -21.67 4.71 -37.78
CA LYS A 359 -20.64 4.15 -38.67
C LYS A 359 -19.66 3.28 -37.85
N PRO A 360 -19.34 2.05 -38.31
CA PRO A 360 -18.34 1.22 -37.66
C PRO A 360 -16.98 1.92 -37.57
N ILE A 361 -16.25 1.63 -36.49
CA ILE A 361 -14.85 2.00 -36.38
C ILE A 361 -14.04 0.88 -37.04
N ASP A 362 -13.18 1.22 -38.00
CA ASP A 362 -12.19 0.32 -38.63
C ASP A 362 -10.82 1.02 -38.55
N LEU A 363 -9.99 0.59 -37.60
CA LEU A 363 -8.68 1.18 -37.34
C LEU A 363 -7.56 0.16 -37.50
N ARG A 364 -6.46 0.58 -38.12
CA ARG A 364 -5.21 -0.18 -38.24
C ARG A 364 -4.08 0.69 -37.70
N MET A 365 -3.34 0.22 -36.71
CA MET A 365 -2.31 1.03 -36.04
C MET A 365 -1.22 0.19 -35.39
N CYS A 366 -0.09 0.83 -35.07
CA CYS A 366 0.92 0.28 -34.18
C CYS A 366 0.75 0.88 -32.78
N ILE A 367 0.85 0.05 -31.74
CA ILE A 367 0.85 0.52 -30.35
C ILE A 367 2.13 0.08 -29.62
N PRO A 368 2.74 0.95 -28.80
CA PRO A 368 3.92 0.58 -28.01
C PRO A 368 3.55 -0.31 -26.82
N MET A 369 4.45 -1.19 -26.40
CA MET A 369 4.31 -2.02 -25.19
C MET A 369 4.33 -1.22 -23.87
N LYS A 370 4.71 0.06 -23.96
CA LYS A 370 4.56 1.04 -22.89
C LYS A 370 3.74 2.21 -23.41
N ILE A 371 2.46 2.24 -23.06
CA ILE A 371 1.55 3.31 -23.45
C ILE A 371 1.84 4.53 -22.58
N GLN A 372 2.17 5.64 -23.23
CA GLN A 372 2.29 6.93 -22.55
C GLN A 372 0.92 7.58 -22.52
N GLY A 373 0.29 7.60 -21.34
CA GLY A 373 -0.96 8.34 -21.17
C GLY A 373 -0.72 9.85 -21.21
N ASN A 374 -1.70 10.58 -21.72
CA ASN A 374 -1.67 12.02 -21.74
C ASN A 374 -2.23 12.55 -20.41
N LEU A 375 -1.35 13.14 -19.60
CA LEU A 375 -1.66 13.83 -18.34
C LEU A 375 -1.79 15.34 -18.51
N THR A 376 -1.74 15.85 -19.73
CA THR A 376 -1.78 17.30 -19.95
C THR A 376 -3.21 17.79 -19.73
N LEU A 377 -3.61 17.83 -18.46
CA LEU A 377 -4.82 18.50 -18.00
C LEU A 377 -4.65 19.95 -18.41
N GLN A 378 -5.43 20.38 -19.40
CA GLN A 378 -5.51 21.79 -19.69
C GLN A 378 -6.11 22.48 -18.45
N PRO A 379 -5.85 23.77 -18.22
CA PRO A 379 -6.45 24.53 -17.12
C PRO A 379 -7.98 24.34 -17.01
N LYS A 380 -8.67 24.19 -18.15
CA LYS A 380 -10.10 23.90 -18.22
C LYS A 380 -10.48 22.53 -17.66
N ASP A 381 -9.67 21.51 -17.92
CA ASP A 381 -9.90 20.14 -17.46
C ASP A 381 -9.75 20.06 -15.93
N VAL A 382 -8.75 20.73 -15.35
CA VAL A 382 -8.55 20.82 -13.90
C VAL A 382 -9.76 21.47 -13.22
N ILE A 383 -10.27 22.58 -13.78
CA ILE A 383 -11.46 23.27 -13.26
C ILE A 383 -12.70 22.36 -13.34
N GLU A 384 -12.87 21.60 -14.41
CA GLU A 384 -13.99 20.67 -14.57
C GLU A 384 -13.89 19.50 -13.58
N LEU A 385 -12.71 18.93 -13.40
CA LEU A 385 -12.43 17.90 -12.40
C LEU A 385 -12.73 18.39 -10.99
N LYS A 386 -12.28 19.61 -10.65
CA LYS A 386 -12.52 20.22 -9.33
C LYS A 386 -14.01 20.43 -9.08
N LYS A 387 -14.76 20.91 -10.08
CA LYS A 387 -16.24 21.03 -9.99
C LYS A 387 -16.92 19.67 -9.80
N LYS A 388 -16.50 18.65 -10.57
CA LYS A 388 -17.04 17.29 -10.44
C LYS A 388 -16.76 16.71 -9.06
N PHE A 389 -15.55 16.88 -8.56
CA PHE A 389 -15.14 16.46 -7.21
C PHE A 389 -16.03 17.12 -6.14
N CYS A 390 -16.10 18.45 -6.13
CA CYS A 390 -16.89 19.21 -5.16
C CYS A 390 -18.38 18.87 -5.22
N SER A 391 -18.93 18.64 -6.41
CA SER A 391 -20.33 18.22 -6.56
C SER A 391 -20.57 16.80 -6.04
N LYS A 392 -19.62 15.88 -6.26
CA LYS A 392 -19.75 14.47 -5.87
C LYS A 392 -19.64 14.28 -4.37
N TYR A 393 -18.79 15.08 -3.71
CA TYR A 393 -18.47 14.95 -2.29
C TYR A 393 -18.99 16.09 -1.42
N SER A 394 -20.02 16.82 -1.86
CA SER A 394 -20.55 18.00 -1.16
C SER A 394 -21.03 17.78 0.28
N THR A 395 -21.31 16.53 0.67
CA THR A 395 -21.69 16.17 2.05
C THR A 395 -20.51 15.86 2.97
N ILE A 396 -19.32 15.67 2.39
CA ILE A 396 -18.08 15.29 3.08
C ILE A 396 -17.07 16.45 3.03
N VAL A 397 -17.00 17.12 1.88
CA VAL A 397 -16.13 18.26 1.59
C VAL A 397 -16.98 19.53 1.59
N ASP A 398 -17.06 20.17 2.75
CA ASP A 398 -17.74 21.45 2.97
C ASP A 398 -16.73 22.44 3.55
N ASP A 399 -15.78 22.86 2.72
CA ASP A 399 -14.75 23.79 3.11
C ASP A 399 -14.40 24.77 1.97
N ASP A 400 -13.45 25.67 2.26
CA ASP A 400 -13.04 26.70 1.32
C ASP A 400 -12.48 26.13 0.00
N PHE A 401 -12.02 24.88 -0.06
CA PHE A 401 -11.53 24.28 -1.31
C PHE A 401 -12.60 24.28 -2.41
N CYS A 402 -13.86 24.08 -2.02
CA CYS A 402 -15.02 24.04 -2.90
C CYS A 402 -15.79 25.36 -2.99
N SER A 403 -15.25 26.46 -2.45
CA SER A 403 -15.86 27.79 -2.55
C SER A 403 -15.91 28.29 -3.99
N HIS A 404 -16.86 29.19 -4.28
CA HIS A 404 -17.06 29.70 -5.65
C HIS A 404 -15.80 30.36 -6.25
N GLU A 405 -14.96 30.95 -5.38
CA GLU A 405 -13.69 31.56 -5.75
C GLU A 405 -12.65 30.47 -6.06
N ASN A 406 -12.47 29.51 -5.16
CA ASN A 406 -11.45 28.47 -5.29
C ASN A 406 -11.76 27.44 -6.38
N LEU A 407 -13.02 27.24 -6.78
CA LEU A 407 -13.38 26.41 -7.93
C LEU A 407 -12.76 26.88 -9.25
N LYS A 408 -12.41 28.17 -9.36
CA LYS A 408 -11.80 28.76 -10.56
C LYS A 408 -10.27 28.89 -10.44
N ARG A 409 -9.72 28.73 -9.24
CA ARG A 409 -8.29 28.84 -8.98
C ARG A 409 -7.56 27.61 -9.51
N LEU A 410 -6.58 27.84 -10.37
CA LEU A 410 -5.71 26.78 -10.89
C LEU A 410 -4.79 26.28 -9.78
N ILE A 411 -4.56 24.97 -9.80
CA ILE A 411 -3.62 24.28 -8.94
C ILE A 411 -2.36 24.07 -9.77
N GLU A 412 -1.29 24.78 -9.43
CA GLU A 412 -0.03 24.73 -10.18
C GLU A 412 1.12 24.42 -9.23
N PRO A 413 2.04 23.50 -9.59
CA PRO A 413 3.23 23.24 -8.81
C PRO A 413 4.18 24.43 -8.83
N ALA A 414 4.88 24.65 -7.72
CA ALA A 414 5.89 25.69 -7.61
C ALA A 414 7.03 25.46 -8.60
N HIS A 415 7.38 26.50 -9.35
CA HIS A 415 8.47 26.44 -10.31
C HIS A 415 9.83 26.39 -9.63
N LEU A 416 10.73 25.56 -10.16
CA LEU A 416 12.12 25.52 -9.70
C LEU A 416 12.86 26.77 -10.19
N LEU A 417 13.32 27.60 -9.25
CA LEU A 417 14.09 28.81 -9.55
C LEU A 417 15.62 28.58 -9.45
N GLN A 418 16.04 27.53 -8.74
CA GLN A 418 17.44 27.21 -8.47
C GLN A 418 18.08 26.45 -9.63
N SER A 419 19.05 27.07 -10.29
CA SER A 419 19.71 26.51 -11.49
C SER A 419 20.50 25.22 -11.21
N GLU A 420 21.11 25.12 -10.03
CA GLU A 420 21.91 23.99 -9.57
C GLU A 420 21.05 22.75 -9.29
N MET A 421 19.76 22.93 -9.06
CA MET A 421 18.81 21.85 -8.76
C MET A 421 18.12 21.29 -10.01
N VAL A 422 18.19 21.96 -11.17
CA VAL A 422 17.41 21.63 -12.38
C VAL A 422 17.54 20.17 -12.83
N ASN A 423 18.72 19.58 -12.64
CA ASN A 423 18.99 18.20 -13.05
C ASN A 423 19.04 17.21 -11.88
N ASN A 424 18.66 17.63 -10.66
CA ASN A 424 18.73 16.80 -9.48
C ASN A 424 17.79 15.59 -9.61
N ASP A 425 18.29 14.41 -9.25
CA ASP A 425 17.53 13.16 -9.35
C ASP A 425 16.34 13.08 -8.40
N VAL A 426 16.29 13.92 -7.35
CA VAL A 426 15.15 13.97 -6.42
C VAL A 426 13.82 14.21 -7.14
N PHE A 427 13.79 15.06 -8.17
CA PHE A 427 12.59 15.36 -8.95
C PHE A 427 12.18 14.22 -9.89
N LYS A 428 13.01 13.20 -10.03
CA LYS A 428 12.70 11.99 -10.82
C LYS A 428 12.12 10.89 -9.94
N LEU A 429 12.31 10.94 -8.62
CA LEU A 429 11.89 9.90 -7.68
C LEU A 429 10.37 9.83 -7.53
N PRO A 430 9.80 8.63 -7.34
CA PRO A 430 8.44 8.50 -6.85
C PRO A 430 8.30 8.99 -5.40
N ILE A 431 7.25 9.75 -5.14
CA ILE A 431 6.82 10.17 -3.80
C ILE A 431 5.52 9.42 -3.49
N ILE A 432 5.54 8.60 -2.44
CA ILE A 432 4.43 7.76 -2.04
C ILE A 432 3.71 8.42 -0.87
N ILE A 433 2.42 8.75 -1.07
CA ILE A 433 1.54 9.25 -0.02
C ILE A 433 0.62 8.11 0.43
N ILE A 434 0.55 7.89 1.74
CA ILE A 434 -0.27 6.84 2.36
C ILE A 434 -1.29 7.52 3.29
N PRO A 435 -2.42 8.03 2.75
CA PRO A 435 -3.38 8.80 3.52
C PRO A 435 -4.11 7.92 4.53
N GLY A 436 -4.53 8.52 5.65
CA GLY A 436 -5.39 7.86 6.62
C GLY A 436 -6.86 8.08 6.29
N ASN A 437 -7.68 8.34 7.31
CA ASN A 437 -9.12 8.56 7.14
C ASN A 437 -9.51 10.05 7.04
N ASN A 438 -8.56 10.96 7.28
CA ASN A 438 -8.81 12.39 7.22
C ASN A 438 -8.40 12.96 5.85
N TYR A 439 -9.39 13.25 5.00
CA TYR A 439 -9.12 13.82 3.68
C TYR A 439 -8.45 15.20 3.75
N LYS A 440 -8.68 15.97 4.83
CA LYS A 440 -8.11 17.31 4.98
C LYS A 440 -6.60 17.25 5.19
N SER A 441 -6.14 16.28 5.98
CA SER A 441 -4.72 16.00 6.16
C SER A 441 -4.05 15.65 4.83
N PHE A 442 -4.70 14.81 4.02
CA PHE A 442 -4.23 14.48 2.68
C PHE A 442 -4.21 15.70 1.74
N GLN A 443 -5.25 16.54 1.76
CA GLN A 443 -5.31 17.77 0.97
C GLN A 443 -4.13 18.70 1.32
N LEU A 444 -3.91 18.96 2.61
CA LEU A 444 -2.81 19.83 3.05
C LEU A 444 -1.44 19.25 2.68
N GLN A 445 -1.29 17.92 2.78
CA GLN A 445 -0.04 17.23 2.45
C GLN A 445 0.31 17.36 0.97
N ILE A 446 -0.66 17.15 0.07
CA ILE A 446 -0.41 17.28 -1.37
C ILE A 446 -0.23 18.74 -1.80
N GLU A 447 -0.97 19.68 -1.21
CA GLU A 447 -0.77 21.12 -1.45
C GLU A 447 0.62 21.58 -1.00
N ALA A 448 1.10 21.13 0.17
CA ALA A 448 2.45 21.42 0.65
C ALA A 448 3.55 20.83 -0.25
N LEU A 449 3.34 19.63 -0.79
CA LEU A 449 4.24 19.06 -1.80
C LEU A 449 4.23 19.88 -3.09
N LEU A 450 3.07 20.33 -3.56
CA LEU A 450 2.99 21.16 -4.76
C LEU A 450 3.66 22.52 -4.55
N ALA A 451 3.73 23.01 -3.32
CA ALA A 451 4.48 24.21 -2.96
C ALA A 451 6.01 24.00 -2.94
N ASN A 452 6.51 22.74 -2.97
CA ASN A 452 7.95 22.48 -3.08
C ASN A 452 8.44 22.76 -4.52
N PRO A 453 9.42 23.66 -4.72
CA PRO A 453 9.91 24.01 -6.05
C PRO A 453 10.44 22.80 -6.84
N GLY A 454 10.01 22.66 -8.10
CA GLY A 454 10.49 21.62 -9.02
C GLY A 454 9.77 20.27 -8.97
N ILE A 455 8.73 20.16 -8.13
CA ILE A 455 7.87 18.98 -8.09
C ILE A 455 7.13 18.77 -9.43
N ASP A 456 7.14 17.53 -9.90
CA ASP A 456 6.21 17.06 -10.93
C ASP A 456 5.08 16.28 -10.23
N PRO A 457 3.82 16.75 -10.28
CA PRO A 457 2.69 16.05 -9.65
C PRO A 457 2.58 14.58 -10.10
N LYS A 458 3.03 14.26 -11.32
CA LYS A 458 3.03 12.90 -11.86
C LYS A 458 4.00 11.98 -11.14
N LYS A 459 4.89 12.49 -10.28
CA LYS A 459 5.78 11.68 -9.43
C LYS A 459 5.13 11.28 -8.12
N ILE A 460 4.03 11.92 -7.75
CA ILE A 460 3.25 11.60 -6.56
C ILE A 460 2.38 10.37 -6.87
N THR A 461 2.46 9.35 -6.01
CA THR A 461 1.64 8.15 -6.04
C THR A 461 0.91 8.01 -4.72
N VAL A 462 -0.41 8.11 -4.75
CA VAL A 462 -1.28 8.02 -3.57
C VAL A 462 -1.80 6.59 -3.47
N ILE A 463 -1.46 5.91 -2.38
CA ILE A 463 -1.88 4.53 -2.15
C ILE A 463 -2.96 4.51 -1.07
N TYR A 464 -4.21 4.24 -1.46
CA TYR A 464 -5.38 4.46 -0.60
C TYR A 464 -6.26 3.19 -0.47
N SER A 465 -7.10 3.16 0.56
CA SER A 465 -8.07 2.06 0.76
C SER A 465 -9.15 2.08 -0.32
N ARG A 466 -9.40 0.94 -0.97
CA ARG A 466 -10.35 0.80 -2.08
C ARG A 466 -11.77 1.23 -1.74
N SER A 467 -12.16 1.15 -0.46
CA SER A 467 -13.46 1.62 0.03
C SER A 467 -13.62 3.14 -0.02
N ASN A 468 -12.54 3.90 -0.14
CA ASN A 468 -12.57 5.36 -0.13
C ASN A 468 -12.13 5.96 -1.48
N GLY A 469 -13.07 6.01 -2.43
CA GLY A 469 -12.82 6.57 -3.76
C GLY A 469 -12.50 8.07 -3.79
N LEU A 470 -12.73 8.81 -2.70
CA LEU A 470 -12.43 10.25 -2.62
C LEU A 470 -10.96 10.54 -2.92
N TYR A 471 -10.05 9.70 -2.41
CA TYR A 471 -8.61 9.88 -2.60
C TYR A 471 -8.19 9.75 -4.07
N ALA A 472 -8.83 8.88 -4.85
CA ALA A 472 -8.56 8.79 -6.28
C ALA A 472 -8.96 10.06 -7.01
N ASP A 473 -10.21 10.49 -6.81
CA ASP A 473 -10.76 11.67 -7.48
C ASP A 473 -9.99 12.94 -7.09
N LEU A 474 -9.65 13.10 -5.80
CA LEU A 474 -8.86 14.23 -5.32
C LEU A 474 -7.42 14.19 -5.86
N SER A 475 -6.80 13.01 -5.94
CA SER A 475 -5.47 12.87 -6.56
C SER A 475 -5.48 13.27 -8.03
N GLU A 476 -6.55 12.94 -8.77
CA GLU A 476 -6.70 13.33 -10.17
C GLU A 476 -6.81 14.86 -10.32
N VAL A 477 -7.52 15.55 -9.40
CA VAL A 477 -7.58 17.03 -9.37
C VAL A 477 -6.19 17.65 -9.21
N TYR A 478 -5.33 17.03 -8.40
CA TYR A 478 -3.94 17.48 -8.20
C TYR A 478 -2.95 16.98 -9.27
N GLY A 479 -3.41 16.18 -10.25
CA GLY A 479 -2.53 15.58 -11.27
C GLY A 479 -1.61 14.47 -10.74
N ALA A 480 -1.88 13.94 -9.55
CA ALA A 480 -1.15 12.85 -8.93
C ALA A 480 -1.70 11.48 -9.36
N ARG A 481 -0.85 10.45 -9.28
CA ARG A 481 -1.28 9.06 -9.51
C ARG A 481 -1.94 8.53 -8.26
N SER A 482 -2.91 7.64 -8.42
CA SER A 482 -3.49 6.93 -7.28
C SER A 482 -3.66 5.44 -7.58
N HIS A 483 -3.48 4.62 -6.56
CA HIS A 483 -3.72 3.19 -6.61
C HIS A 483 -4.51 2.77 -5.38
N SER A 484 -5.62 2.07 -5.62
CA SER A 484 -6.36 1.46 -4.53
C SER A 484 -5.73 0.13 -4.10
N MET A 485 -5.89 -0.22 -2.83
CA MET A 485 -5.73 -1.59 -2.34
C MET A 485 -6.84 -1.93 -1.35
N VAL A 486 -7.07 -3.22 -1.12
CA VAL A 486 -7.95 -3.69 -0.05
C VAL A 486 -7.09 -3.87 1.22
N PRO A 487 -7.36 -3.13 2.31
CA PRO A 487 -6.67 -3.35 3.58
C PRO A 487 -6.96 -4.75 4.13
N LEU A 488 -5.97 -5.40 4.76
CA LEU A 488 -6.19 -6.63 5.53
C LEU A 488 -7.15 -6.45 6.72
N ASP A 489 -7.13 -5.27 7.36
CA ASP A 489 -7.98 -4.89 8.49
C ASP A 489 -8.10 -3.35 8.59
N ASP A 490 -8.80 -2.85 9.61
CA ASP A 490 -8.99 -1.41 9.86
C ASP A 490 -7.76 -0.73 10.50
N SER A 491 -6.66 -1.45 10.70
CA SER A 491 -5.47 -0.92 11.36
C SER A 491 -4.62 -0.12 10.36
N TYR A 492 -4.49 1.20 10.58
CA TYR A 492 -3.63 2.03 9.73
C TYR A 492 -2.20 1.49 9.64
N LYS A 493 -1.64 0.97 10.74
CA LYS A 493 -0.27 0.41 10.72
C LYS A 493 -0.13 -0.77 9.76
N ASN A 494 -1.14 -1.64 9.70
CA ASN A 494 -1.14 -2.79 8.80
C ASN A 494 -1.36 -2.33 7.37
N PHE A 495 -2.20 -1.32 7.17
CA PHE A 495 -2.35 -0.65 5.88
C PHE A 495 -1.05 0.00 5.40
N LEU A 496 -0.31 0.66 6.29
CA LEU A 496 0.97 1.32 6.00
C LEU A 496 2.02 0.32 5.48
N ILE A 497 2.24 -0.81 6.19
CA ILE A 497 3.22 -1.81 5.74
C ILE A 497 2.82 -2.47 4.41
N GLN A 498 1.51 -2.70 4.19
CA GLN A 498 0.99 -3.19 2.91
C GLN A 498 1.20 -2.17 1.80
N ALA A 499 0.96 -0.89 2.07
CA ALA A 499 1.16 0.20 1.15
C ALA A 499 2.63 0.34 0.72
N ILE A 500 3.58 0.21 1.65
CA ILE A 500 5.01 0.21 1.35
C ILE A 500 5.36 -0.96 0.43
N SER A 501 4.92 -2.18 0.73
CA SER A 501 5.15 -3.33 -0.14
C SER A 501 4.52 -3.14 -1.52
N ARG A 502 3.30 -2.59 -1.58
CA ARG A 502 2.60 -2.28 -2.83
C ARG A 502 3.34 -1.21 -3.64
N ALA A 503 3.91 -0.19 -3.02
CA ALA A 503 4.67 0.85 -3.70
C ALA A 503 5.88 0.28 -4.47
N TRP A 504 6.64 -0.64 -3.86
CA TRP A 504 7.76 -1.31 -4.52
C TRP A 504 7.33 -2.21 -5.69
N LYS A 505 6.10 -2.75 -5.64
CA LYS A 505 5.49 -3.50 -6.75
C LYS A 505 5.01 -2.60 -7.89
N ILE A 506 4.47 -1.42 -7.58
CA ILE A 506 4.03 -0.40 -8.56
C ILE A 506 5.24 0.17 -9.31
N HIS A 507 6.35 0.37 -8.59
CA HIS A 507 7.57 1.01 -9.12
C HIS A 507 8.78 0.04 -9.06
N PRO A 508 8.76 -1.08 -9.80
CA PRO A 508 9.73 -2.18 -9.61
C PRO A 508 11.16 -1.86 -10.09
N TYR A 509 11.36 -0.79 -10.87
CA TYR A 509 12.68 -0.41 -11.39
C TYR A 509 13.34 0.71 -10.59
N GLU A 510 12.59 1.32 -9.66
CA GLU A 510 13.09 2.44 -8.88
C GLU A 510 14.00 1.96 -7.76
N LYS A 511 15.14 2.64 -7.59
CA LYS A 511 16.14 2.29 -6.56
C LYS A 511 15.87 2.99 -5.23
N ASN A 512 15.14 4.10 -5.26
CA ASN A 512 14.86 4.94 -4.10
C ASN A 512 13.42 5.45 -4.21
N MET A 513 12.72 5.56 -3.09
CA MET A 513 11.39 6.17 -3.01
C MET A 513 11.27 7.02 -1.76
N ILE A 514 10.48 8.09 -1.84
CA ILE A 514 10.10 8.92 -0.70
C ILE A 514 8.74 8.43 -0.19
N PHE A 515 8.58 8.29 1.12
CA PHE A 515 7.34 7.86 1.77
C PHE A 515 6.86 8.94 2.73
N LEU A 516 5.57 9.27 2.63
CA LEU A 516 4.85 10.18 3.50
C LEU A 516 3.65 9.45 4.11
N GLU A 517 3.67 9.29 5.42
CA GLU A 517 2.52 8.82 6.20
C GLU A 517 1.41 9.87 6.25
N ASP A 518 0.25 9.46 6.76
CA ASP A 518 -0.85 10.35 7.07
C ASP A 518 -0.42 11.49 8.00
N GLU A 519 -1.03 12.66 7.80
CA GLU A 519 -0.82 13.87 8.62
C GLU A 519 0.59 14.49 8.57
N VAL A 520 1.50 13.96 7.76
CA VAL A 520 2.86 14.50 7.60
C VAL A 520 2.84 15.62 6.57
N ILE A 521 3.11 16.85 6.99
CA ILE A 521 3.16 18.02 6.12
C ILE A 521 4.63 18.39 5.86
N PRO A 522 5.10 18.32 4.61
CA PRO A 522 6.44 18.76 4.23
C PRO A 522 6.62 20.28 4.36
N SER A 523 7.83 20.72 4.73
CA SER A 523 8.26 22.11 4.60
C SER A 523 8.52 22.48 3.14
N LEU A 524 8.73 23.77 2.87
CA LEU A 524 8.96 24.29 1.50
C LEU A 524 10.30 23.83 0.90
N ASP A 525 11.28 23.49 1.72
CA ASP A 525 12.60 23.01 1.32
C ASP A 525 12.74 21.48 1.37
N PHE A 526 11.67 20.73 1.65
CA PHE A 526 11.72 19.28 1.83
C PHE A 526 12.41 18.54 0.67
N LEU A 527 12.01 18.82 -0.58
CA LEU A 527 12.65 18.20 -1.75
C LEU A 527 14.07 18.73 -1.99
N SER A 528 14.33 20.00 -1.69
CA SER A 528 15.66 20.59 -1.78
C SER A 528 16.63 19.91 -0.81
N PHE A 529 16.21 19.70 0.44
CA PHE A 529 16.96 19.00 1.47
C PHE A 529 17.30 17.56 1.03
N ILE A 530 16.30 16.77 0.62
CA ILE A 530 16.53 15.39 0.16
C ILE A 530 17.44 15.39 -1.08
N GLY A 531 17.21 16.29 -2.03
CA GLY A 531 18.02 16.40 -3.23
C GLY A 531 19.47 16.77 -2.96
N ARG A 532 19.73 17.67 -2.01
CA ARG A 532 21.09 18.01 -1.56
C ARG A 532 21.73 16.87 -0.78
N CYS A 533 20.97 16.10 -0.01
CA CYS A 533 21.48 14.85 0.59
C CYS A 533 21.84 13.80 -0.45
N MET A 534 21.13 13.73 -1.58
CA MET A 534 21.43 12.75 -2.61
C MET A 534 22.73 13.04 -3.37
N THR A 535 23.17 14.29 -3.44
CA THR A 535 24.42 14.68 -4.11
C THR A 535 25.68 14.35 -3.31
N THR A 536 25.57 14.01 -2.01
CA THR A 536 26.70 13.82 -1.08
C THR A 536 27.33 12.43 -1.11
N ASN A 537 27.44 11.81 -2.28
CA ASN A 537 27.79 10.39 -2.44
C ASN A 537 26.81 9.43 -1.75
N PHE A 538 25.65 9.89 -1.25
CA PHE A 538 24.59 9.05 -0.66
C PHE A 538 24.24 7.84 -1.54
N LEU A 539 24.16 8.05 -2.87
CA LEU A 539 23.84 7.00 -3.83
C LEU A 539 24.90 5.89 -3.89
N VAL A 540 26.14 6.18 -3.49
CA VAL A 540 27.29 5.26 -3.56
C VAL A 540 27.67 4.71 -2.17
N ASP A 541 27.39 5.44 -1.10
CA ASP A 541 27.65 4.99 0.27
C ASP A 541 26.69 3.84 0.65
N SER A 542 27.22 2.62 0.70
CA SER A 542 26.46 1.41 1.08
C SER A 542 26.09 1.39 2.56
N THR A 543 26.75 2.18 3.40
CA THR A 543 26.43 2.28 4.83
C THR A 543 25.22 3.17 5.08
N LEU A 544 24.77 3.95 4.09
CA LEU A 544 23.55 4.74 4.21
C LEU A 544 22.36 4.00 3.59
N PHE A 545 21.30 3.79 4.36
CA PHE A 545 20.10 3.13 3.85
C PHE A 545 18.94 4.08 3.52
N GLY A 546 19.00 5.33 3.95
CA GLY A 546 17.95 6.31 3.69
C GLY A 546 18.28 7.74 4.15
N ILE A 547 17.31 8.64 3.96
CA ILE A 547 17.30 10.02 4.48
C ILE A 547 15.95 10.26 5.17
N SER A 548 15.92 10.68 6.42
CA SER A 548 14.69 11.10 7.11
C SER A 548 14.63 12.62 7.14
N ALA A 549 13.42 13.16 7.02
CA ALA A 549 13.17 14.59 7.15
C ALA A 549 12.76 15.01 8.58
N TRP A 550 12.71 14.07 9.52
CA TRP A 550 12.16 14.31 10.85
C TRP A 550 13.16 14.04 11.96
N THR A 551 13.15 14.94 12.94
CA THR A 551 13.91 14.85 14.18
C THR A 551 12.96 15.17 15.34
N PRO A 552 12.90 14.36 16.42
CA PRO A 552 11.92 14.46 17.51
C PRO A 552 12.14 15.67 18.46
N TYR A 553 12.70 16.77 17.97
CA TYR A 553 13.07 17.95 18.76
C TYR A 553 11.86 18.81 19.14
N ARG A 554 11.84 19.30 20.39
CA ARG A 554 10.59 19.80 21.00
C ARG A 554 10.58 21.27 21.41
N GLU A 555 11.72 21.94 21.57
CA GLU A 555 11.74 23.33 22.06
C GLU A 555 12.97 24.10 21.53
N GLY A 556 12.82 24.92 20.47
CA GLY A 556 13.85 25.79 19.88
C GLY A 556 14.02 25.62 18.36
N HIS A 557 14.67 26.59 17.70
CA HIS A 557 15.00 26.49 16.28
C HIS A 557 16.27 25.65 16.09
N GLY A 558 16.14 24.51 15.41
CA GLY A 558 17.30 23.74 14.95
C GLY A 558 18.10 24.51 13.88
N ILE A 559 19.36 24.15 13.69
CA ILE A 559 20.23 24.76 12.69
C ILE A 559 19.90 24.15 11.31
N THR A 560 19.42 24.98 10.40
CA THR A 560 18.95 24.53 9.08
C THR A 560 20.05 23.99 8.17
N SER A 561 21.32 24.29 8.43
CA SER A 561 22.44 23.73 7.67
C SER A 561 23.00 22.44 8.25
N LEU A 562 22.55 22.05 9.46
CA LEU A 562 23.11 20.94 10.21
C LEU A 562 22.33 19.64 10.00
N TRP A 563 23.08 18.54 10.03
CA TRP A 563 22.62 17.19 9.73
C TRP A 563 23.53 16.14 10.35
N TYR A 564 22.95 14.96 10.55
CA TYR A 564 23.48 13.86 11.34
C TYR A 564 23.37 12.53 10.61
N ARG A 565 24.20 11.58 11.04
CA ARG A 565 24.02 10.15 10.75
C ARG A 565 23.56 9.46 12.03
N SER A 566 22.61 8.55 11.93
CA SER A 566 22.16 7.73 13.05
C SER A 566 21.68 6.36 12.57
N ASN A 567 21.83 5.33 13.39
CA ASN A 567 21.45 3.95 13.06
C ASN A 567 19.97 3.65 13.35
N HIS A 568 19.14 4.68 13.32
CA HIS A 568 17.71 4.59 13.55
C HIS A 568 16.94 4.54 12.23
N LEU A 569 15.85 3.76 12.21
CA LEU A 569 15.09 3.40 11.01
C LEU A 569 13.72 4.08 11.05
N PRO A 570 13.27 4.64 9.92
CA PRO A 570 12.79 6.02 9.84
C PRO A 570 11.65 6.41 10.78
N GLY A 571 11.61 7.71 11.05
CA GLY A 571 10.40 8.46 11.40
C GLY A 571 9.89 9.31 10.22
N LEU A 572 8.90 10.16 10.50
CA LEU A 572 8.01 10.87 9.55
C LEU A 572 8.73 11.44 8.32
N GLY A 573 8.24 11.10 7.12
CA GLY A 573 8.74 11.62 5.85
C GLY A 573 10.18 11.23 5.54
N PHE A 574 10.36 10.20 4.71
CA PHE A 574 11.69 9.63 4.50
C PHE A 574 11.90 9.06 3.11
N LEU A 575 13.14 9.14 2.63
CA LEU A 575 13.64 8.40 1.49
C LEU A 575 14.22 7.06 1.95
N MET A 576 13.86 5.97 1.26
CA MET A 576 14.36 4.62 1.52
C MET A 576 14.99 4.02 0.26
N LYS A 577 16.15 3.37 0.42
CA LYS A 577 16.78 2.55 -0.64
C LYS A 577 16.05 1.22 -0.80
N LYS A 578 15.86 0.79 -2.05
CA LYS A 578 15.24 -0.51 -2.37
C LYS A 578 16.02 -1.69 -1.84
N SER A 579 17.35 -1.64 -1.91
CA SER A 579 18.23 -2.70 -1.40
C SER A 579 17.96 -2.93 0.09
N PHE A 580 17.92 -1.85 0.87
CA PHE A 580 17.62 -1.93 2.29
C PHE A 580 16.25 -2.55 2.58
N TYR A 581 15.21 -2.14 1.84
CA TYR A 581 13.88 -2.72 1.98
C TYR A 581 13.91 -4.24 1.71
N MET A 582 14.53 -4.67 0.62
CA MET A 582 14.58 -6.08 0.23
C MET A 582 15.38 -6.92 1.22
N ASP A 583 16.51 -6.41 1.69
CA ASP A 583 17.45 -7.17 2.53
C ASP A 583 16.98 -7.24 3.99
N HIS A 584 16.30 -6.21 4.51
CA HIS A 584 16.02 -6.09 5.95
C HIS A 584 14.54 -5.98 6.33
N LEU A 585 13.65 -5.58 5.40
CA LEU A 585 12.25 -5.29 5.74
C LEU A 585 11.25 -6.22 5.08
N ASN A 586 11.40 -6.58 3.80
CA ASN A 586 10.37 -7.21 2.97
C ASN A 586 9.67 -8.40 3.66
N ASP A 587 10.45 -9.30 4.26
CA ASP A 587 9.94 -10.52 4.92
C ASP A 587 9.70 -10.33 6.43
N HIS A 588 10.05 -9.17 6.98
CA HIS A 588 10.05 -8.86 8.41
C HIS A 588 9.13 -7.70 8.80
N LEU A 589 8.37 -7.11 7.86
CA LEU A 589 7.46 -5.99 8.13
C LEU A 589 6.47 -6.29 9.28
N SER A 590 5.99 -7.53 9.39
CA SER A 590 5.07 -7.95 10.45
C SER A 590 5.72 -8.05 11.83
N THR A 591 7.06 -8.05 11.92
CA THR A 591 7.81 -8.20 13.18
C THR A 591 8.57 -6.92 13.58
N CYS A 592 9.18 -6.21 12.63
CA CYS A 592 9.95 -4.97 12.89
C CYS A 592 9.09 -3.73 13.15
N CYS A 593 7.89 -3.72 12.56
CA CYS A 593 7.21 -2.51 12.15
C CYS A 593 5.77 -2.49 12.69
N LEU A 594 5.66 -2.87 13.98
CA LEU A 594 4.41 -3.10 14.71
C LEU A 594 3.62 -1.82 15.05
N ASN A 595 4.21 -0.64 14.82
CA ASN A 595 3.69 0.69 15.14
C ASN A 595 3.92 1.66 13.97
N ARG A 596 3.47 2.91 14.10
CA ARG A 596 3.79 4.01 13.16
C ARG A 596 5.31 4.22 13.08
N THR A 597 5.82 4.78 11.98
CA THR A 597 7.28 4.92 11.77
C THR A 597 7.94 5.79 12.83
N TRP A 598 7.26 6.81 13.36
CA TRP A 598 7.81 7.72 14.38
C TRP A 598 8.10 7.06 15.74
N PHE A 599 7.65 5.82 15.97
CA PHE A 599 8.12 5.02 17.11
C PHE A 599 9.53 4.44 16.92
N GLY A 600 10.08 4.54 15.70
CA GLY A 600 11.33 3.92 15.28
C GLY A 600 11.14 2.43 15.08
N TRP A 601 11.19 2.01 13.82
CA TRP A 601 11.13 0.59 13.48
C TRP A 601 12.46 -0.10 13.79
N LYS A 602 12.41 -1.36 14.22
CA LYS A 602 13.61 -2.15 14.51
C LYS A 602 13.78 -3.20 13.43
N ALA A 603 14.52 -2.92 12.37
CA ALA A 603 14.85 -3.95 11.40
C ALA A 603 15.89 -4.93 11.94
N VAL A 604 15.84 -6.15 11.41
CA VAL A 604 16.76 -7.23 11.77
C VAL A 604 18.14 -6.91 11.15
N ASP A 605 19.20 -7.08 11.93
CA ASP A 605 20.60 -6.98 11.50
C ASP A 605 20.95 -5.70 10.71
N ILE A 606 20.57 -4.52 11.22
CA ILE A 606 20.95 -3.23 10.61
C ILE A 606 22.49 -3.01 10.59
N GLN A 607 23.28 -3.83 11.30
CA GLN A 607 24.74 -3.68 11.44
C GLN A 607 25.12 -2.21 11.77
N ASP A 608 26.13 -1.67 11.08
CA ASP A 608 26.62 -0.29 11.13
C ASP A 608 25.90 0.62 10.10
N ASN A 609 24.78 0.20 9.53
CA ASN A 609 24.07 1.02 8.55
C ASN A 609 23.31 2.16 9.23
N GLU A 610 23.29 3.32 8.59
CA GLU A 610 22.77 4.57 9.13
C GLU A 610 21.87 5.31 8.14
N MET A 611 21.17 6.30 8.65
CA MET A 611 20.29 7.18 7.93
C MET A 611 20.71 8.64 8.19
N ILE A 612 20.51 9.49 7.19
CA ILE A 612 20.72 10.94 7.34
C ILE A 612 19.50 11.57 8.01
N TYR A 613 19.75 12.49 8.94
CA TYR A 613 18.72 13.27 9.63
C TYR A 613 19.09 14.76 9.65
N PRO A 614 18.14 15.69 9.50
CA PRO A 614 18.41 17.10 9.70
C PRO A 614 18.40 17.46 11.20
N ASP A 615 19.04 18.56 11.57
CA ASP A 615 18.85 19.13 12.90
C ASP A 615 17.51 19.87 13.00
N ALA A 616 17.20 20.72 12.00
CA ALA A 616 15.88 21.33 11.82
C ALA A 616 14.96 20.42 10.99
N PRO A 617 13.81 19.95 11.52
CA PRO A 617 12.93 19.04 10.79
C PRO A 617 12.34 19.69 9.52
N ARG A 618 12.23 18.91 8.43
CA ARG A 618 11.62 19.30 7.13
C ARG A 618 10.22 18.75 6.92
N VAL A 619 9.67 18.14 7.97
CA VAL A 619 8.27 17.77 8.04
C VAL A 619 7.77 18.07 9.43
N PHE A 620 6.49 18.39 9.51
CA PHE A 620 5.75 18.35 10.76
C PHE A 620 4.56 17.42 10.63
N ARG A 621 3.97 17.05 11.77
CA ARG A 621 2.74 16.25 11.78
C ARG A 621 1.62 17.07 12.36
N LEU A 622 0.44 17.01 11.73
CA LEU A 622 -0.75 17.61 12.32
C LEU A 622 -1.10 16.91 13.65
N PRO A 623 -1.48 17.65 14.70
CA PRO A 623 -1.90 17.06 15.96
C PRO A 623 -3.14 16.20 15.75
N TYR A 624 -3.04 14.93 16.13
CA TYR A 624 -4.13 13.96 16.01
C TYR A 624 -5.03 14.03 17.25
N ILE A 625 -6.32 14.31 17.06
CA ILE A 625 -7.33 14.15 18.10
C ILE A 625 -7.99 12.79 17.87
N GLU A 626 -7.46 11.76 18.52
CA GLU A 626 -8.13 10.47 18.59
C GLU A 626 -9.48 10.68 19.32
N LYS A 627 -10.61 10.33 18.70
CA LYS A 627 -11.89 10.33 19.43
C LYS A 627 -11.73 9.31 20.57
N PRO A 628 -12.00 9.68 21.83
CA PRO A 628 -11.86 8.75 22.93
C PRO A 628 -12.75 7.52 22.66
N LYS A 629 -12.17 6.32 22.76
CA LYS A 629 -12.97 5.09 22.77
C LYS A 629 -13.97 5.20 23.92
N SER A 630 -15.22 4.81 23.67
CA SER A 630 -16.32 4.82 24.64
C SER A 630 -16.08 3.97 25.90
N THR A 631 -14.97 3.23 25.95
CA THR A 631 -14.58 2.33 27.05
C THR A 631 -13.64 2.96 28.09
N GLY A 632 -13.21 4.21 27.93
CA GLY A 632 -12.37 4.89 28.93
C GLY A 632 -10.93 4.34 29.07
N GLU A 633 -10.49 3.46 28.17
CA GLU A 633 -9.09 3.05 28.09
C GLU A 633 -8.23 4.22 27.58
N LYS A 634 -7.38 4.74 28.46
CA LYS A 634 -6.24 5.58 28.06
C LYS A 634 -5.22 4.69 27.35
N THR A 635 -5.06 4.86 26.05
CA THR A 635 -3.97 4.24 25.30
C THR A 635 -2.71 5.09 25.45
N GLU A 636 -1.57 4.47 25.82
CA GLU A 636 -0.24 5.14 25.90
C GLU A 636 0.13 5.90 24.61
N THR A 637 -0.48 5.55 23.47
CA THR A 637 -0.34 6.22 22.17
C THR A 637 -0.85 7.65 22.15
N ASN A 638 -1.83 8.01 22.98
CA ASN A 638 -2.34 9.38 23.06
C ASN A 638 -1.38 10.29 23.84
N ASP A 639 -0.81 9.83 24.95
CA ASP A 639 0.11 10.64 25.75
C ASP A 639 1.43 10.88 25.01
N LEU A 640 1.95 9.89 24.27
CA LEU A 640 3.17 10.03 23.48
C LEU A 640 2.97 10.86 22.19
N SER A 641 1.80 10.78 21.54
CA SER A 641 1.51 11.59 20.35
C SER A 641 1.20 13.05 20.70
N ILE A 642 0.42 13.30 21.77
CA ILE A 642 0.28 14.63 22.36
C ILE A 642 1.64 15.12 22.81
N ALA A 643 2.49 14.25 23.36
CA ALA A 643 3.85 14.65 23.65
C ALA A 643 4.54 15.13 22.35
N LEU A 644 4.77 14.25 21.37
CA LEU A 644 5.53 14.59 20.17
C LEU A 644 5.01 15.79 19.36
N PHE A 645 3.69 16.02 19.32
CA PHE A 645 3.08 16.90 18.31
C PHE A 645 2.19 18.02 18.85
N ALA A 646 2.13 18.24 20.17
CA ALA A 646 1.36 19.36 20.75
C ALA A 646 2.09 20.72 20.77
N ALA A 647 3.39 20.75 20.46
CA ALA A 647 4.18 21.98 20.38
C ALA A 647 4.12 22.60 18.97
N GLU A 648 4.36 23.91 18.84
CA GLU A 648 4.41 24.58 17.53
C GLU A 648 5.47 23.93 16.61
N PRO A 649 5.18 23.76 15.31
CA PRO A 649 6.12 23.15 14.37
C PRO A 649 7.39 24.00 14.24
N ASN A 650 8.54 23.48 14.68
CA ASN A 650 9.86 24.07 14.40
C ASN A 650 10.35 23.66 13.00
N THR A 651 9.53 23.84 11.96
CA THR A 651 9.94 23.54 10.59
C THR A 651 10.76 24.66 9.99
N ASN A 652 11.60 24.30 9.01
CA ASN A 652 12.32 25.31 8.25
C ASN A 652 11.39 26.07 7.30
N ASP A 653 11.41 27.39 7.41
CA ASP A 653 10.69 28.30 6.51
C ASP A 653 11.58 28.83 5.36
N ASP A 654 12.90 28.59 5.41
CA ASP A 654 13.83 28.97 4.34
C ASP A 654 13.85 27.92 3.21
N SER A 655 13.15 28.22 2.11
CA SER A 655 13.14 27.41 0.88
C SER A 655 14.52 27.13 0.24
N ASN A 656 15.58 27.84 0.63
CA ASN A 656 16.91 27.77 0.02
C ASN A 656 18.02 27.26 0.96
N ALA A 657 17.69 26.82 2.18
CA ALA A 657 18.66 26.49 3.22
C ALA A 657 19.81 25.57 2.75
N GLU A 658 21.04 26.07 2.76
CA GLU A 658 22.27 25.35 2.40
C GLU A 658 22.68 24.34 3.47
N LEU A 659 23.29 23.24 3.04
CA LEU A 659 23.82 22.21 3.93
C LEU A 659 25.32 22.43 4.14
N ASP A 660 25.76 22.37 5.39
CA ASP A 660 27.17 22.53 5.72
C ASP A 660 27.96 21.29 5.27
N GLN A 661 29.08 21.51 4.59
CA GLN A 661 30.08 20.50 4.21
C GLN A 661 29.53 19.18 3.61
N PRO A 662 28.70 19.20 2.56
CA PRO A 662 28.04 18.00 1.99
C PRO A 662 28.94 16.78 1.75
N GLY A 663 30.19 16.97 1.33
CA GLY A 663 31.12 15.86 1.11
C GLY A 663 31.55 15.08 2.36
N MET A 664 31.16 15.51 3.57
CA MET A 664 31.53 14.92 4.86
C MET A 664 30.70 13.68 5.23
N MET A 665 29.53 13.50 4.62
CA MET A 665 28.53 12.52 5.09
C MET A 665 28.90 11.07 4.75
N ILE A 666 30.02 10.84 4.06
CA ILE A 666 30.57 9.49 3.84
C ILE A 666 31.16 8.98 5.16
N ILE A 667 30.85 7.75 5.57
CA ILE A 667 31.16 7.23 6.93
C ILE A 667 32.56 7.59 7.45
N HIS A 668 33.64 7.29 6.73
CA HIS A 668 35.02 7.58 7.17
C HIS A 668 35.33 9.08 7.29
N ARG A 669 34.75 9.91 6.41
CA ARG A 669 34.88 11.37 6.49
C ARG A 669 34.05 11.93 7.63
N TYR A 670 32.89 11.35 7.88
CA TYR A 670 32.02 11.74 8.98
C TYR A 670 32.69 11.44 10.32
N GLU A 671 33.28 10.26 10.49
CA GLU A 671 34.09 9.92 11.67
C GLU A 671 35.25 10.90 11.87
N THR A 672 35.98 11.20 10.79
CA THR A 672 37.10 12.16 10.85
C THR A 672 36.60 13.54 11.25
N TYR A 673 35.50 13.99 10.66
CA TYR A 673 34.86 15.27 10.98
C TYR A 673 34.44 15.33 12.45
N LEU A 674 33.80 14.29 13.00
CA LEU A 674 33.40 14.25 14.41
C LEU A 674 34.61 14.35 15.35
N ARG A 675 35.70 13.65 15.04
CA ARG A 675 36.95 13.70 15.83
C ARG A 675 37.55 15.10 15.83
N GLU A 676 37.60 15.76 14.67
CA GLU A 676 38.10 17.14 14.56
C GLU A 676 37.17 18.14 15.26
N LEU A 677 35.86 17.92 15.20
CA LEU A 677 34.86 18.73 15.90
C LEU A 677 35.02 18.63 17.42
N ILE A 678 35.24 17.43 17.95
CA ILE A 678 35.51 17.17 19.37
C ILE A 678 36.75 17.93 19.83
N LYS A 679 37.86 17.85 19.08
CA LYS A 679 39.11 18.55 19.39
C LYS A 679 38.96 20.07 19.36
N LYS A 680 38.16 20.61 18.44
CA LYS A 680 37.89 22.06 18.29
C LYS A 680 36.96 22.59 19.37
N SER A 681 36.12 21.75 19.97
CA SER A 681 35.08 22.15 20.91
C SER A 681 35.65 22.59 22.26
N LYS A 682 35.06 23.63 22.85
CA LYS A 682 35.44 24.14 24.18
C LYS A 682 34.76 23.32 25.28
N PRO A 683 35.50 22.69 26.21
CA PRO A 683 34.89 21.92 27.29
C PRO A 683 34.13 22.81 28.26
N LEU A 684 32.98 22.35 28.73
CA LEU A 684 32.24 22.96 29.84
C LEU A 684 32.53 22.20 31.15
N ASP A 685 32.72 22.97 32.22
CA ASP A 685 33.22 22.49 33.51
C ASP A 685 32.12 21.93 34.43
N GLN A 686 32.53 21.40 35.59
CA GLN A 686 31.63 20.81 36.58
C GLN A 686 30.61 21.83 37.08
N LYS A 687 31.03 23.10 37.24
CA LYS A 687 30.16 24.18 37.71
C LYS A 687 29.02 24.44 36.73
N PHE A 688 29.29 24.42 35.42
CA PHE A 688 28.26 24.49 34.39
C PHE A 688 27.29 23.32 34.54
N VAL A 689 27.79 22.08 34.61
CA VAL A 689 26.97 20.87 34.66
C VAL A 689 26.07 20.85 35.90
N ASP A 690 26.61 21.15 37.09
CA ASP A 690 25.84 21.22 38.33
C ASP A 690 24.72 22.24 38.24
N THR A 691 25.03 23.45 37.75
CA THR A 691 24.05 24.53 37.61
C THR A 691 22.96 24.15 36.60
N CYS A 692 23.37 23.55 35.47
CA CYS A 692 22.47 23.05 34.44
C CYS A 692 21.50 22.01 35.00
N VAL A 693 22.01 20.94 35.61
CA VAL A 693 21.19 19.82 36.08
C VAL A 693 20.28 20.24 37.24
N LEU A 694 20.77 21.04 38.18
CA LEU A 694 19.98 21.53 39.33
C LEU A 694 18.85 22.48 38.92
N ASN A 695 19.12 23.41 38.01
CA ASN A 695 18.15 24.44 37.60
C ASN A 695 17.36 24.07 36.34
N ASN A 696 17.70 22.96 35.69
CA ASN A 696 17.17 22.52 34.40
C ASN A 696 17.15 23.63 33.33
N THR A 697 18.21 24.44 33.31
CA THR A 697 18.37 25.61 32.44
C THR A 697 19.85 25.93 32.19
N VAL A 698 20.16 26.49 31.02
CA VAL A 698 21.50 27.00 30.70
C VAL A 698 21.67 28.39 31.32
N ASP A 699 22.72 28.59 32.15
CA ASP A 699 23.18 29.92 32.56
C ASP A 699 24.16 30.47 31.50
N PRO A 700 23.79 31.52 30.73
CA PRO A 700 24.66 32.07 29.70
C PRO A 700 26.00 32.59 30.21
N LYS A 701 26.10 32.95 31.50
CA LYS A 701 27.35 33.45 32.11
C LYS A 701 28.38 32.35 32.32
N LEU A 702 27.97 31.08 32.28
CA LEU A 702 28.84 29.91 32.41
C LEU A 702 29.28 29.36 31.05
N LEU A 703 28.79 29.93 29.94
CA LEU A 703 29.30 29.62 28.62
C LEU A 703 30.61 30.40 28.35
N PRO A 704 31.66 29.76 27.84
CA PRO A 704 32.91 30.44 27.47
C PRO A 704 32.67 31.58 26.47
N GLU A 705 33.39 32.69 26.61
CA GLU A 705 33.23 33.85 25.72
C GLU A 705 33.41 33.49 24.23
N ARG A 706 32.52 34.04 23.39
CA ARG A 706 32.64 33.99 21.93
C ARG A 706 33.85 34.83 21.52
N LYS A 707 34.93 34.19 21.07
CA LYS A 707 35.93 34.88 20.25
C LYS A 707 35.34 34.97 18.85
N ILE A 708 34.86 36.15 18.47
CA ILE A 708 34.38 36.42 17.11
C ILE A 708 35.61 36.41 16.20
N GLU A 709 35.97 35.23 15.70
CA GLU A 709 36.84 35.13 14.53
C GLU A 709 35.98 35.37 13.30
N TYR A 710 36.47 36.23 12.40
CA TYR A 710 35.72 36.80 11.27
C TYR A 710 35.09 35.79 10.29
N ASP A 711 35.32 34.47 10.46
CA ASP A 711 34.84 33.40 9.58
C ASP A 711 33.94 32.34 10.25
N ASN A 712 33.66 32.37 11.57
CA ASN A 712 32.78 31.39 12.22
C ASN A 712 31.80 32.05 13.21
N LEU A 713 30.52 32.13 12.83
CA LEU A 713 29.44 32.68 13.66
C LEU A 713 29.01 31.76 14.83
N ASN A 714 29.25 30.44 14.72
CA ASN A 714 28.77 29.44 15.68
C ASN A 714 29.88 28.98 16.65
N ALA A 715 29.59 28.91 17.95
CA ALA A 715 30.50 28.31 18.92
C ALA A 715 30.27 26.79 19.05
N TYR A 716 31.33 26.05 19.41
CA TYR A 716 31.29 24.61 19.63
C TYR A 716 31.65 24.32 21.09
N TYR A 717 30.73 23.69 21.83
CA TYR A 717 30.90 23.31 23.22
C TYR A 717 30.79 21.80 23.39
N ILE A 718 31.55 21.26 24.33
CA ILE A 718 31.56 19.83 24.63
C ILE A 718 31.47 19.56 26.12
N ILE A 719 30.70 18.54 26.49
CA ILE A 719 30.51 18.10 27.87
C ILE A 719 30.88 16.63 27.94
N TYR A 720 31.85 16.31 28.80
CA TYR A 720 32.16 14.92 29.13
C TYR A 720 31.47 14.54 30.44
N TYR A 721 30.81 13.38 30.49
CA TYR A 721 30.16 12.90 31.70
C TYR A 721 30.58 11.47 32.05
N ASP A 722 30.56 11.15 33.34
CA ASP A 722 30.90 9.80 33.78
C ASP A 722 29.79 8.78 33.49
N GLN A 723 30.17 7.61 32.97
CA GLN A 723 29.27 6.52 32.60
C GLN A 723 29.47 5.28 33.47
N LYS A 724 28.37 4.67 33.93
CA LYS A 724 28.43 3.38 34.63
C LYS A 724 28.76 2.23 33.67
N THR A 725 28.17 2.21 32.49
CA THR A 725 28.45 1.26 31.40
C THR A 725 28.49 2.02 30.07
N ALA A 726 29.02 1.41 29.01
CA ALA A 726 29.06 2.06 27.69
C ALA A 726 27.67 2.46 27.17
N ASP A 727 26.63 1.71 27.57
CA ASP A 727 25.23 1.93 27.19
C ASP A 727 24.43 2.83 28.17
N ASP A 728 25.06 3.33 29.24
CA ASP A 728 24.39 4.23 30.19
C ASP A 728 24.39 5.66 29.67
N PHE A 729 23.27 6.07 29.06
CA PHE A 729 23.06 7.41 28.50
C PHE A 729 22.17 8.30 29.38
N SER A 730 21.79 7.84 30.57
CA SER A 730 20.92 8.59 31.48
C SER A 730 21.50 9.96 31.82
N GLY A 731 22.83 10.03 31.93
CA GLY A 731 23.56 11.26 32.17
C GLY A 731 23.46 12.27 31.03
N ALA A 732 23.66 11.82 29.80
CA ALA A 732 23.53 12.68 28.62
C ALA A 732 22.14 13.30 28.52
N PHE A 733 21.09 12.53 28.81
CA PHE A 733 19.71 13.02 28.77
C PHE A 733 19.39 14.04 29.88
N LYS A 734 19.94 13.87 31.09
CA LYS A 734 19.82 14.87 32.17
C LYS A 734 20.51 16.19 31.80
N ILE A 735 21.68 16.14 31.17
CA ILE A 735 22.39 17.35 30.73
C ILE A 735 21.66 18.01 29.56
N ALA A 736 21.17 17.21 28.60
CA ALA A 736 20.47 17.72 27.43
C ALA A 736 19.17 18.48 27.80
N SER A 737 18.49 18.10 28.89
CA SER A 737 17.25 18.78 29.31
C SER A 737 17.44 20.26 29.64
N CYS A 738 18.63 20.67 30.06
CA CYS A 738 18.99 22.07 30.28
C CYS A 738 18.88 22.91 29.01
N PHE A 739 19.23 22.30 27.88
CA PHE A 739 19.16 22.88 26.53
C PHE A 739 17.77 22.76 25.91
N LYS A 740 16.75 22.43 26.71
CA LYS A 740 15.36 22.18 26.27
C LYS A 740 15.23 20.97 25.35
N PHE A 741 16.23 20.11 25.32
CA PHE A 741 16.17 18.82 24.65
C PHE A 741 15.58 17.77 25.59
N LYS A 742 14.37 17.30 25.26
CA LYS A 742 13.67 16.26 26.03
C LYS A 742 13.55 14.98 25.20
N PRO A 743 14.47 14.01 25.36
CA PRO A 743 14.38 12.72 24.68
C PRO A 743 13.16 11.97 25.22
N LEU A 744 12.43 11.29 24.34
CA LEU A 744 11.28 10.49 24.74
C LEU A 744 11.70 9.06 25.09
N PRO A 745 11.23 8.52 26.22
CA PRO A 745 11.50 7.13 26.59
C PRO A 745 11.05 6.16 25.49
N GLY A 746 11.94 5.25 25.10
CA GLY A 746 11.64 4.21 24.10
C GLY A 746 11.57 4.68 22.65
N VAL A 747 11.69 5.99 22.37
CA VAL A 747 11.74 6.54 21.01
C VAL A 747 13.21 6.76 20.62
N PRO A 748 13.65 6.24 19.47
CA PRO A 748 14.99 6.49 18.97
C PRO A 748 15.30 7.97 18.80
N ASN A 749 16.56 8.35 19.03
CA ASN A 749 16.97 9.75 18.99
C ASN A 749 18.05 9.97 17.92
N PRO A 750 17.69 10.57 16.76
CA PRO A 750 18.62 10.78 15.66
C PRO A 750 19.86 11.63 15.99
N ASN A 751 19.78 12.45 17.03
CA ASN A 751 20.89 13.25 17.54
C ASN A 751 21.95 12.41 18.25
N PHE A 752 21.65 11.14 18.52
CA PHE A 752 22.49 10.20 19.24
C PHE A 752 23.14 9.19 18.29
N ARG A 753 24.46 9.03 18.42
CA ARG A 753 25.26 8.11 17.62
C ARG A 753 26.46 7.60 18.41
N ARG A 754 26.53 6.28 18.66
CA ARG A 754 27.68 5.60 19.30
C ARG A 754 28.21 6.30 20.57
N GLY A 755 27.30 6.76 21.44
CA GLY A 755 27.68 7.41 22.70
C GLY A 755 27.87 8.93 22.63
N LEU A 756 27.79 9.53 21.44
CA LEU A 756 27.83 10.97 21.21
C LEU A 756 26.41 11.51 20.97
N LEU A 757 25.99 12.48 21.79
CA LEU A 757 24.77 13.25 21.58
C LEU A 757 25.12 14.64 21.05
N ARG A 758 24.53 15.05 19.92
CA ARG A 758 24.74 16.37 19.29
C ARG A 758 23.44 17.16 19.26
N LEU A 759 23.44 18.41 19.72
CA LEU A 759 22.26 19.27 19.67
C LEU A 759 22.67 20.73 19.46
N SER A 760 21.71 21.57 19.06
CA SER A 760 21.90 23.01 18.92
C SER A 760 21.23 23.79 20.06
N TYR A 761 21.85 24.88 20.52
CA TYR A 761 21.23 25.83 21.44
C TYR A 761 21.64 27.26 21.08
N LYS A 762 20.67 28.09 20.65
CA LYS A 762 20.90 29.50 20.25
C LYS A 762 22.07 29.65 19.25
N GLU A 763 22.03 28.87 18.18
CA GLU A 763 23.05 28.80 17.10
C GLU A 763 24.38 28.13 17.50
N ASP A 764 24.58 27.82 18.78
CA ASP A 764 25.78 27.11 19.26
C ASP A 764 25.60 25.59 19.18
N HIS A 765 26.69 24.90 18.87
CA HIS A 765 26.76 23.44 18.75
C HIS A 765 27.15 22.84 20.09
N ILE A 766 26.35 21.92 20.60
CA ILE A 766 26.58 21.22 21.86
C ILE A 766 26.83 19.74 21.59
N MET A 767 27.94 19.22 22.12
CA MET A 767 28.29 17.81 22.08
C MET A 767 28.35 17.26 23.51
N ILE A 768 27.72 16.10 23.74
CA ILE A 768 27.76 15.42 25.04
C ILE A 768 28.33 14.02 24.81
N VAL A 769 29.45 13.72 25.48
CA VAL A 769 30.26 12.51 25.26
C VAL A 769 30.43 11.76 26.57
N GLY A 770 30.13 10.47 26.57
CA GLY A 770 30.30 9.62 27.76
C GLY A 770 31.73 9.12 27.95
N SER A 771 32.16 8.95 29.21
CA SER A 771 33.52 8.53 29.57
C SER A 771 33.92 7.14 29.08
N LYS A 772 32.97 6.30 28.66
CA LYS A 772 33.19 4.92 28.18
C LYS A 772 32.93 4.75 26.68
N THR A 773 32.87 5.85 25.93
CA THR A 773 32.63 5.86 24.49
C THR A 773 33.92 5.97 23.69
N GLU A 774 33.92 5.53 22.43
CA GLU A 774 35.08 5.68 21.53
C GLU A 774 35.49 7.14 21.30
N TYR A 775 34.56 8.10 21.47
CA TYR A 775 34.84 9.52 21.28
C TYR A 775 35.60 10.15 22.44
N TYR A 776 35.60 9.51 23.62
CA TYR A 776 36.25 10.05 24.82
C TYR A 776 37.77 10.17 24.67
N GLU A 777 38.39 9.30 23.88
CA GLU A 777 39.84 9.31 23.65
C GLU A 777 40.33 10.57 22.91
N TYR A 778 39.43 11.29 22.23
CA TYR A 778 39.76 12.52 21.49
C TYR A 778 39.61 13.80 22.32
N LYS A 779 39.38 13.68 23.62
CA LYS A 779 39.24 14.85 24.50
C LYS A 779 40.51 15.69 24.54
N SER A 780 40.36 17.00 24.70
CA SER A 780 41.50 17.88 24.92
C SER A 780 42.07 17.69 26.33
N ASP A 781 43.34 18.06 26.54
CA ASP A 781 43.98 17.98 27.86
C ASP A 781 43.30 18.86 28.93
N GLN A 782 42.56 19.89 28.49
CA GLN A 782 41.78 20.79 29.34
C GLN A 782 40.39 20.24 29.70
N SER A 783 40.05 19.02 29.26
CA SER A 783 38.73 18.42 29.48
C SER A 783 38.67 17.63 30.79
N GLU A 784 37.73 18.00 31.66
CA GLU A 784 37.40 17.28 32.89
C GLU A 784 36.21 16.33 32.67
N ILE A 785 36.17 15.21 33.40
CA ILE A 785 34.98 14.35 33.46
C ILE A 785 34.04 14.94 34.49
N ASN A 786 32.81 15.26 34.08
CA ASN A 786 31.80 15.77 34.99
C ASN A 786 31.01 14.64 35.65
N THR A 787 30.84 14.71 36.97
CA THR A 787 29.90 13.87 37.72
C THR A 787 28.51 14.49 37.66
N ILE A 788 27.48 13.66 37.52
CA ILE A 788 26.11 14.15 37.46
C ILE A 788 25.47 14.04 38.85
N PRO A 789 24.93 15.14 39.41
CA PRO A 789 24.26 15.15 40.71
C PRO A 789 23.07 14.17 40.83
#